data_AF-A0A935FN38-F1
#
_entry.id   AF-A0A935FN38-F1
#
_cell.length_a   1.000
_cell.length_b   1.000
_cell.length_c   1.000
_cell.angle_alpha   90.00
_cell.angle_beta   90.00
_cell.angle_gamma   90.00
#
_symmetry.space_group_name_H-M   'P 1'
#
loop_
_entity.id
_entity.type
_entity.pdbx_description
1 polymer ?
#
loop_
_entity_poly.entity_id
_entity_poly.type
_entity_poly.pdbx_seq_one_letter_code
_entity_poly.pdbx_strand_id
1 'polypeptide(L)'
;MSKPASAARFCWAGTRLGLTLGAVLIASAGIGCSDDEGGGLERIAVSGGNSVQVGRTLTLAARTVGATDTGYTWTSADSKKATVTAEGVVTGVAAGETAVTVKGKDSGLSADHVVVVTTLGEAAVVVAGNPFAKVGATTKLTASTVNATDASYTWSSDNTAVATVAADGTVTGLQDGQATIKARGATSAKEATIVVTVATELPQLTAWLSSGHADTKGEAFVHWDKDNPAVVPTSCAKCHSTPGFRDFLGDDGSAAGKVDVAAAVEPKGIQCQACHNPKADRLASVVFPSGIEIKDVGPEARCMTCHQGRSSTFAVEESIANVAGLKVTVDAMKAQIAARRDDLSVRRRAELYGVGAEGSGTSAKPAIDGLQAIIASSALDLDAVPPAIDHDGNADTPPIKLGFLNIHYYAAGATLNAGRALGGYQYKDKVYDWRFRHVPGYDTCVGCHDSHSLAVKTSACQSCHTGADSVEKLHSIRMVASKLTDYDNDGNKTEGIYFELQGLSEKLLAALRAYAAKKSLPALCYNAAAHPYFFKDADNNGTCGTAETTGYSDWTPRLLRAAYNYQVSLKDPGAFAHNAKYIIQLLHDSIVDLNVVIADGAYALSDDQRNDKGHFNGAGEAARHWDAEATGVVAASCTKCHGGSEGLSYYLSKGVESPTGTEQDNGLDCATCHTSFGATAPVRLVDSVKFPGATATFSFGTTEAPDKMMNLCATCHSGRESKATIDKYIADQQAASKALAFRNVHYVPAAATIAGSAGGVGYEYAGKTYRGTRNHAAIANKTGCVACHAPGANQHSFQVSDNAGACTACHGSVTSAAQLTSIRGSAREGVNYDGDAATTTLAAELQGLAAKLLAQMKVLAPTLCYDGNAYPTSASAGAVASAAGPTNWSAPRTTTSSARRTREPGPTTSATWPNCSTTASRTSAARSPG
;
A
#
# COMPACT_ATOMS: atom_id res chain seq x y z
N MET A 1 8.57 -46.73 49.74
CA MET A 1 7.83 -47.98 49.42
C MET A 1 6.37 -47.74 49.82
N SER A 2 5.31 -48.02 49.05
CA SER A 2 5.15 -48.36 47.62
C SER A 2 3.64 -48.28 47.26
N LYS A 3 3.33 -48.05 45.96
CA LYS A 3 2.01 -47.87 45.29
C LYS A 3 0.78 -48.64 45.83
N PRO A 4 -0.43 -48.14 45.52
CA PRO A 4 -1.29 -48.76 44.48
C PRO A 4 -1.57 -47.76 43.32
N ALA A 5 -1.75 -48.11 42.03
CA ALA A 5 -2.58 -49.12 41.34
C ALA A 5 -4.01 -48.63 41.00
N SER A 6 -4.21 -48.32 39.71
CA SER A 6 -5.46 -48.10 38.92
C SER A 6 -5.04 -47.58 37.53
N ALA A 7 -5.72 -47.78 36.39
CA ALA A 7 -6.81 -48.71 36.02
C ALA A 7 -6.56 -49.16 34.54
N ALA A 8 -7.58 -49.32 33.68
CA ALA A 8 -7.42 -49.66 32.26
C ALA A 8 -8.49 -49.04 31.33
N ARG A 9 -8.11 -48.86 30.05
CA ARG A 9 -8.88 -48.89 28.77
C ARG A 9 -10.38 -48.51 28.73
N PHE A 10 -10.76 -47.75 27.70
CA PHE A 10 -11.83 -48.17 26.76
C PHE A 10 -11.62 -47.61 25.34
N CYS A 11 -12.17 -48.30 24.33
CA CYS A 11 -12.12 -47.97 22.89
C CYS A 11 -13.51 -47.39 22.43
N TRP A 12 -13.86 -47.12 21.16
CA TRP A 12 -13.48 -47.73 19.87
C TRP A 12 -13.87 -46.87 18.63
N ALA A 13 -13.72 -47.47 17.44
CA ALA A 13 -13.59 -46.88 16.09
C ALA A 13 -14.84 -46.30 15.38
N GLY A 14 -14.58 -45.62 14.25
CA GLY A 14 -15.58 -45.17 13.26
C GLY A 14 -15.00 -44.94 11.85
N THR A 15 -14.75 -46.04 11.13
CA THR A 15 -15.09 -46.35 9.71
C THR A 15 -14.86 -45.35 8.54
N ARG A 16 -14.26 -45.85 7.44
CA ARG A 16 -14.11 -45.19 6.12
C ARG A 16 -15.43 -45.14 5.32
N LEU A 17 -15.70 -44.07 4.56
CA LEU A 17 -16.24 -44.08 3.17
C LEU A 17 -16.50 -42.66 2.61
N GLY A 18 -16.25 -42.45 1.31
CA GLY A 18 -16.74 -41.29 0.53
C GLY A 18 -15.67 -40.33 -0.02
N LEU A 19 -15.44 -40.36 -1.35
CA LEU A 19 -14.65 -39.34 -2.06
C LEU A 19 -15.47 -38.07 -2.32
N THR A 20 -14.82 -36.90 -2.29
CA THR A 20 -14.97 -35.83 -3.32
C THR A 20 -13.70 -34.97 -3.37
N LEU A 21 -13.36 -34.43 -4.55
CA LEU A 21 -12.20 -33.56 -4.78
C LEU A 21 -12.33 -32.21 -4.04
N GLY A 22 -11.19 -31.63 -3.63
CA GLY A 22 -11.12 -30.20 -3.30
C GLY A 22 -9.86 -29.76 -2.54
N ALA A 23 -9.13 -28.78 -3.10
CA ALA A 23 -8.11 -27.93 -2.47
C ALA A 23 -6.90 -28.61 -1.78
N VAL A 24 -5.79 -28.76 -2.51
CA VAL A 24 -4.45 -28.88 -1.92
C VAL A 24 -3.95 -27.47 -1.58
N LEU A 25 -3.95 -27.11 -0.30
CA LEU A 25 -3.31 -25.90 0.22
C LEU A 25 -1.81 -26.17 0.40
N ILE A 26 -0.98 -25.71 -0.55
CA ILE A 26 0.47 -25.68 -0.38
C ILE A 26 0.85 -24.44 0.43
N ALA A 27 1.01 -24.60 1.74
CA ALA A 27 1.54 -23.56 2.61
C ALA A 27 3.07 -23.48 2.46
N SER A 28 3.55 -22.60 1.58
CA SER A 28 4.98 -22.31 1.42
C SER A 28 5.45 -21.31 2.48
N ALA A 29 5.78 -21.79 3.68
CA ALA A 29 6.44 -21.01 4.71
C ALA A 29 7.92 -20.79 4.34
N GLY A 30 8.29 -19.56 3.97
CA GLY A 30 9.69 -19.17 3.79
C GLY A 30 10.35 -18.96 5.15
N ILE A 31 11.21 -19.90 5.57
CA ILE A 31 12.02 -19.74 6.78
C ILE A 31 13.19 -18.81 6.46
N GLY A 32 13.10 -17.56 6.93
CA GLY A 32 14.26 -16.69 7.05
C GLY A 32 15.09 -17.11 8.26
N CYS A 33 16.40 -17.27 8.09
CA CYS A 33 17.31 -17.53 9.20
C CYS A 33 17.66 -16.22 9.94
N SER A 34 17.24 -16.12 11.19
CA SER A 34 17.86 -15.26 12.20
C SER A 34 18.35 -16.13 13.35
N ASP A 35 19.57 -15.89 13.84
CA ASP A 35 20.17 -16.69 14.90
C ASP A 35 19.53 -16.42 16.27
N ASP A 36 18.60 -17.30 16.67
CA ASP A 36 18.01 -17.30 18.01
C ASP A 36 19.03 -17.71 19.09
N GLU A 37 19.11 -16.91 20.15
CA GLU A 37 19.72 -17.19 21.45
C GLU A 37 18.72 -16.79 22.55
N GLY A 38 18.08 -17.74 23.25
CA GLY A 38 17.07 -17.40 24.27
C GLY A 38 16.17 -18.52 24.82
N GLY A 39 16.76 -19.49 25.53
CA GLY A 39 16.16 -20.32 26.60
C GLY A 39 14.66 -20.73 26.59
N GLY A 40 14.38 -22.02 26.38
CA GLY A 40 13.10 -22.63 26.74
C GLY A 40 12.90 -24.02 26.12
N LEU A 41 13.08 -25.06 26.93
CA LEU A 41 13.12 -26.50 26.58
C LEU A 41 14.34 -26.92 25.73
N GLU A 42 15.04 -27.95 26.22
CA GLU A 42 16.02 -28.72 25.46
C GLU A 42 15.35 -29.34 24.22
N ARG A 43 15.86 -29.03 23.03
CA ARG A 43 15.32 -29.56 21.76
C ARG A 43 16.39 -29.64 20.68
N ILE A 44 16.09 -30.38 19.62
CA ILE A 44 16.83 -30.28 18.35
C ILE A 44 15.97 -29.46 17.38
N ALA A 45 16.54 -28.39 16.84
CA ALA A 45 15.99 -27.68 15.70
C ALA A 45 16.56 -28.31 14.42
N VAL A 46 15.69 -28.71 13.49
CA VAL A 46 16.06 -29.12 12.13
C VAL A 46 15.85 -27.94 11.19
N SER A 47 16.79 -27.73 10.28
CA SER A 47 16.72 -26.72 9.22
C SER A 47 17.06 -27.35 7.87
N GLY A 48 16.39 -26.91 6.82
CA GLY A 48 16.51 -27.46 5.47
C GLY A 48 15.15 -27.57 4.76
N GLY A 49 15.17 -27.94 3.48
CA GLY A 49 13.96 -28.06 2.66
C GLY A 49 13.04 -29.20 3.12
N ASN A 50 11.74 -29.08 2.84
CA ASN A 50 10.73 -30.12 3.12
C ASN A 50 10.28 -30.90 1.87
N SER A 51 10.91 -30.67 0.72
CA SER A 51 10.54 -31.30 -0.56
C SER A 51 11.78 -31.63 -1.38
N VAL A 52 11.81 -32.84 -1.96
CA VAL A 52 12.91 -33.31 -2.83
C VAL A 52 12.32 -34.06 -4.02
N GLN A 53 12.92 -33.94 -5.21
CA GLN A 53 12.53 -34.76 -6.36
C GLN A 53 13.19 -36.15 -6.28
N VAL A 54 12.56 -37.17 -6.88
CA VAL A 54 13.18 -38.50 -7.06
C VAL A 54 14.56 -38.36 -7.74
N GLY A 55 15.58 -39.01 -7.17
CA GLY A 55 16.96 -38.95 -7.64
C GLY A 55 17.73 -37.66 -7.30
N ARG A 56 17.10 -36.69 -6.62
CA ARG A 56 17.76 -35.46 -6.14
C ARG A 56 17.99 -35.52 -4.63
N THR A 57 18.83 -34.61 -4.15
CA THR A 57 19.21 -34.50 -2.73
C THR A 57 18.86 -33.15 -2.15
N LEU A 58 18.47 -33.12 -0.87
CA LEU A 58 18.50 -31.93 -0.03
C LEU A 58 19.35 -32.22 1.21
N THR A 59 19.89 -31.19 1.86
CA THR A 59 20.63 -31.35 3.11
C THR A 59 19.81 -30.80 4.27
N LEU A 60 19.68 -31.59 5.33
CA LEU A 60 19.16 -31.15 6.62
C LEU A 60 20.32 -30.89 7.56
N ALA A 61 20.27 -29.75 8.26
CA ALA A 61 21.17 -29.42 9.37
C ALA A 61 20.40 -29.49 10.68
N ALA A 62 21.08 -29.90 11.75
CA ALA A 62 20.53 -29.95 13.09
C ALA A 62 21.33 -29.06 14.06
N ARG A 63 20.62 -28.34 14.92
CA ARG A 63 21.18 -27.56 16.03
C ARG A 63 20.48 -27.94 17.31
N THR A 64 21.22 -28.43 18.29
CA THR A 64 20.73 -28.64 19.65
C THR A 64 20.61 -27.28 20.33
N VAL A 65 19.47 -27.01 20.96
CA VAL A 65 19.17 -25.78 21.67
C VAL A 65 18.91 -26.13 23.13
N GLY A 66 19.64 -25.50 24.05
CA GLY A 66 19.54 -25.74 25.49
C GLY A 66 20.36 -26.92 26.03
N ALA A 67 20.96 -27.73 25.15
CA ALA A 67 21.87 -28.82 25.49
C ALA A 67 23.04 -28.88 24.48
N THR A 68 24.04 -29.74 24.74
CA THR A 68 25.20 -29.95 23.86
C THR A 68 25.21 -31.35 23.27
N ASP A 69 25.47 -31.46 21.97
CA ASP A 69 25.68 -32.73 21.27
C ASP A 69 26.99 -32.69 20.47
N THR A 70 27.80 -33.74 20.56
CA THR A 70 29.03 -33.96 19.78
C THR A 70 28.77 -34.49 18.37
N GLY A 71 27.50 -34.73 18.02
CA GLY A 71 27.06 -35.13 16.70
C GLY A 71 25.60 -35.56 16.67
N TYR A 72 25.12 -35.88 15.48
CA TYR A 72 23.73 -36.28 15.22
C TYR A 72 23.67 -37.65 14.55
N THR A 73 22.57 -38.36 14.74
CA THR A 73 22.21 -39.57 13.99
C THR A 73 20.92 -39.30 13.24
N TRP A 74 20.88 -39.59 11.94
CA TRP A 74 19.71 -39.39 11.08
C TRP A 74 19.11 -40.72 10.65
N THR A 75 17.79 -40.82 10.61
CA THR A 75 17.05 -42.00 10.15
C THR A 75 15.80 -41.59 9.39
N SER A 76 15.54 -42.23 8.24
CA SER A 76 14.29 -42.04 7.49
C SER A 76 13.27 -43.12 7.87
N ALA A 77 12.01 -42.71 8.06
CA ALA A 77 10.90 -43.60 8.40
C ALA A 77 10.52 -44.55 7.24
N ASP A 78 10.62 -44.11 5.99
CA ASP A 78 10.52 -44.95 4.79
C ASP A 78 11.68 -44.65 3.82
N SER A 79 12.71 -45.49 3.89
CA SER A 79 13.87 -45.46 2.98
C SER A 79 13.53 -45.76 1.52
N LYS A 80 12.32 -46.25 1.21
CA LYS A 80 11.81 -46.40 -0.15
C LYS A 80 11.23 -45.09 -0.69
N LYS A 81 10.94 -44.11 0.18
CA LYS A 81 10.55 -42.74 -0.21
C LYS A 81 11.77 -41.84 -0.24
N ALA A 82 12.52 -41.74 0.86
CA ALA A 82 13.78 -41.01 0.89
C ALA A 82 14.81 -41.67 1.82
N THR A 83 16.07 -41.73 1.42
CA THR A 83 17.20 -42.13 2.29
C THR A 83 17.87 -40.90 2.90
N VAL A 84 18.57 -41.04 4.03
CA VAL A 84 19.36 -39.97 4.64
C VAL A 84 20.76 -40.48 5.04
N THR A 85 21.81 -39.67 4.85
CA THR A 85 23.19 -40.01 5.27
C THR A 85 23.47 -39.58 6.71
N ALA A 86 24.64 -39.94 7.25
CA ALA A 86 25.05 -39.52 8.60
C ALA A 86 25.25 -37.99 8.72
N GLU A 87 25.49 -37.32 7.60
CA GLU A 87 25.68 -35.87 7.46
C GLU A 87 24.36 -35.12 7.22
N GLY A 88 23.21 -35.80 7.25
CA GLY A 88 21.90 -35.19 7.04
C GLY A 88 21.51 -34.99 5.56
N VAL A 89 22.25 -35.58 4.61
CA VAL A 89 21.91 -35.49 3.17
C VAL A 89 20.78 -36.46 2.85
N VAL A 90 19.58 -35.93 2.58
CA VAL A 90 18.38 -36.69 2.21
C VAL A 90 18.32 -36.84 0.69
N THR A 91 18.14 -38.07 0.19
CA THR A 91 17.96 -38.38 -1.24
C THR A 91 16.54 -38.88 -1.51
N GLY A 92 15.83 -38.29 -2.47
CA GLY A 92 14.52 -38.79 -2.92
C GLY A 92 14.65 -40.10 -3.70
N VAL A 93 13.86 -41.12 -3.35
CA VAL A 93 13.87 -42.47 -3.94
C VAL A 93 12.58 -42.76 -4.71
N ALA A 94 11.41 -42.47 -4.14
CA ALA A 94 10.13 -42.61 -4.83
C ALA A 94 9.09 -41.63 -4.28
N ALA A 95 8.17 -41.17 -5.14
CA ALA A 95 7.20 -40.16 -4.77
C ALA A 95 6.28 -40.57 -3.59
N GLY A 96 5.99 -39.61 -2.71
CA GLY A 96 5.29 -39.81 -1.44
C GLY A 96 6.00 -39.12 -0.28
N GLU A 97 5.37 -39.12 0.89
CA GLU A 97 5.86 -38.42 2.08
C GLU A 97 6.58 -39.40 3.02
N THR A 98 7.67 -38.95 3.66
CA THR A 98 8.32 -39.66 4.77
C THR A 98 8.88 -38.69 5.80
N ALA A 99 8.85 -39.06 7.07
CA ALA A 99 9.59 -38.35 8.11
C ALA A 99 11.07 -38.73 8.07
N VAL A 100 11.94 -37.75 8.31
CA VAL A 100 13.36 -37.94 8.62
C VAL A 100 13.56 -37.49 10.06
N THR A 101 13.87 -38.44 10.93
CA THR A 101 14.17 -38.20 12.35
C THR A 101 15.65 -37.90 12.52
N VAL A 102 15.98 -36.85 13.26
CA VAL A 102 17.32 -36.63 13.82
C VAL A 102 17.32 -36.95 15.30
N LYS A 103 18.44 -37.49 15.79
CA LYS A 103 18.69 -37.73 17.21
C LYS A 103 20.05 -37.19 17.65
N GLY A 104 20.06 -36.48 18.77
CA GLY A 104 21.26 -35.99 19.45
C GLY A 104 22.00 -37.15 20.11
N LYS A 105 23.33 -37.19 19.91
CA LYS A 105 24.16 -38.32 20.34
C LYS A 105 24.39 -38.37 21.85
N ASP A 106 24.41 -37.22 22.51
CA ASP A 106 24.69 -37.07 23.94
C ASP A 106 23.43 -36.66 24.71
N SER A 107 22.64 -35.72 24.15
CA SER A 107 21.37 -35.28 24.75
C SER A 107 20.26 -36.33 24.65
N GLY A 108 20.35 -37.24 23.67
CA GLY A 108 19.32 -38.25 23.39
C GLY A 108 18.00 -37.70 22.84
N LEU A 109 17.88 -36.38 22.70
CA LEU A 109 16.74 -35.66 22.14
C LEU A 109 16.49 -36.09 20.68
N SER A 110 15.26 -35.94 20.18
CA SER A 110 14.95 -36.25 18.79
C SER A 110 13.92 -35.28 18.21
N ALA A 111 13.99 -35.05 16.89
CA ALA A 111 13.06 -34.22 16.16
C ALA A 111 12.79 -34.83 14.77
N ASP A 112 11.54 -34.75 14.31
CA ASP A 112 11.13 -35.22 13.00
C ASP A 112 11.01 -34.06 12.01
N HIS A 113 11.47 -34.29 10.78
CA HIS A 113 11.34 -33.36 9.66
C HIS A 113 10.64 -34.07 8.49
N VAL A 114 9.49 -33.54 8.06
CA VAL A 114 8.71 -34.15 6.97
C VAL A 114 9.33 -33.82 5.62
N VAL A 115 9.60 -34.85 4.83
CA VAL A 115 10.12 -34.74 3.45
C VAL A 115 9.10 -35.28 2.47
N VAL A 116 8.59 -34.39 1.62
CA VAL A 116 7.69 -34.72 0.51
C VAL A 116 8.53 -35.04 -0.72
N VAL A 117 8.50 -36.29 -1.16
CA VAL A 117 9.21 -36.72 -2.37
C VAL A 117 8.29 -36.57 -3.57
N THR A 118 8.72 -35.79 -4.55
CA THR A 118 7.96 -35.50 -5.78
C THR A 118 8.54 -36.26 -6.97
N THR A 119 7.70 -36.62 -7.94
CA THR A 119 8.17 -37.18 -9.22
C THR A 119 8.95 -36.13 -9.99
N LEU A 120 10.05 -36.53 -10.64
CA LEU A 120 10.64 -35.73 -11.72
C LEU A 120 9.58 -35.45 -12.79
N GLY A 121 9.59 -34.24 -13.35
CA GLY A 121 8.84 -33.94 -14.57
C GLY A 121 9.38 -34.74 -15.76
N GLU A 122 8.74 -34.61 -16.93
CA GLU A 122 9.32 -35.19 -18.14
C GLU A 122 10.70 -34.58 -18.43
N ALA A 123 11.61 -35.42 -18.92
CA ALA A 123 12.88 -34.96 -19.48
C ALA A 123 12.60 -34.02 -20.66
N ALA A 124 13.29 -32.88 -20.69
CA ALA A 124 13.23 -31.94 -21.81
C ALA A 124 14.60 -31.31 -22.03
N VAL A 125 14.94 -31.04 -23.28
CA VAL A 125 16.08 -30.18 -23.61
C VAL A 125 15.60 -28.73 -23.59
N VAL A 126 16.47 -27.80 -23.22
CA VAL A 126 16.27 -26.36 -23.28
C VAL A 126 17.39 -25.79 -24.13
N VAL A 127 17.06 -24.93 -25.10
CA VAL A 127 18.04 -24.13 -25.85
C VAL A 127 18.01 -22.69 -25.33
N ALA A 128 19.18 -22.17 -24.98
CA ALA A 128 19.37 -20.82 -24.46
C ALA A 128 20.49 -20.08 -25.22
N GLY A 129 20.61 -18.77 -24.97
CA GLY A 129 21.56 -17.88 -25.65
C GLY A 129 20.88 -16.88 -26.58
N ASN A 130 21.66 -15.98 -27.18
CA ASN A 130 21.14 -14.88 -28.00
C ASN A 130 20.60 -15.40 -29.35
N PRO A 131 19.28 -15.27 -29.64
CA PRO A 131 18.64 -15.72 -30.88
C PRO A 131 18.83 -14.74 -32.05
N PHE A 132 19.70 -13.75 -31.94
CA PHE A 132 19.94 -12.76 -32.98
C PHE A 132 21.41 -12.78 -33.44
N ALA A 133 21.64 -12.77 -34.75
CA ALA A 133 22.97 -12.65 -35.33
C ALA A 133 22.98 -11.60 -36.44
N LYS A 134 23.96 -10.67 -36.42
CA LYS A 134 24.19 -9.79 -37.57
C LYS A 134 24.72 -10.62 -38.74
N VAL A 135 24.39 -10.28 -39.98
CA VAL A 135 24.99 -10.92 -41.16
C VAL A 135 26.53 -10.88 -41.07
N GLY A 136 27.17 -12.03 -41.24
CA GLY A 136 28.61 -12.22 -41.11
C GLY A 136 29.13 -12.39 -39.67
N ALA A 137 28.28 -12.27 -38.65
CA ALA A 137 28.64 -12.44 -37.25
C ALA A 137 28.21 -13.80 -36.68
N THR A 138 28.80 -14.18 -35.55
CA THR A 138 28.45 -15.40 -34.81
C THR A 138 27.74 -15.08 -33.49
N THR A 139 26.77 -15.91 -33.13
CA THR A 139 26.17 -15.98 -31.79
C THR A 139 26.42 -17.37 -31.18
N LYS A 140 26.28 -17.48 -29.87
CA LYS A 140 26.49 -18.73 -29.14
C LYS A 140 25.19 -19.16 -28.48
N LEU A 141 24.71 -20.33 -28.87
CA LEU A 141 23.66 -21.04 -28.18
C LEU A 141 24.26 -22.11 -27.25
N THR A 142 23.53 -22.41 -26.18
CA THR A 142 23.81 -23.52 -25.27
C THR A 142 22.57 -24.40 -25.19
N ALA A 143 22.79 -25.68 -24.89
CA ALA A 143 21.71 -26.62 -24.61
C ALA A 143 21.94 -27.23 -23.22
N SER A 144 20.85 -27.36 -22.47
CA SER A 144 20.82 -28.04 -21.18
C SER A 144 19.64 -29.02 -21.15
N THR A 145 19.64 -29.95 -20.20
CA THR A 145 18.57 -30.94 -20.06
C THR A 145 17.98 -30.83 -18.66
N VAL A 146 16.68 -30.57 -18.58
CA VAL A 146 15.92 -30.61 -17.34
C VAL A 146 15.37 -32.02 -17.13
N ASN A 147 15.27 -32.43 -15.86
CA ASN A 147 14.78 -33.74 -15.42
C ASN A 147 15.52 -34.99 -15.96
N ALA A 148 16.65 -34.83 -16.66
CA ALA A 148 17.56 -35.90 -17.08
C ALA A 148 19.00 -35.37 -17.19
N THR A 149 19.91 -36.12 -17.82
CA THR A 149 21.30 -35.70 -18.04
C THR A 149 21.78 -36.14 -19.43
N ASP A 150 22.24 -35.17 -20.21
CA ASP A 150 22.87 -35.38 -21.51
C ASP A 150 24.32 -34.88 -21.46
N ALA A 151 25.26 -35.75 -21.85
CA ALA A 151 26.69 -35.42 -21.89
C ALA A 151 27.09 -34.63 -23.16
N SER A 152 26.21 -34.58 -24.17
CA SER A 152 26.42 -33.81 -25.41
C SER A 152 25.08 -33.59 -26.13
N TYR A 153 25.08 -32.65 -27.07
CA TYR A 153 23.90 -32.27 -27.86
C TYR A 153 24.25 -32.26 -29.35
N THR A 154 23.34 -32.76 -30.18
CA THR A 154 23.44 -32.64 -31.65
C THR A 154 22.68 -31.41 -32.11
N TRP A 155 23.32 -30.56 -32.91
CA TRP A 155 22.74 -29.32 -33.42
C TRP A 155 22.40 -29.40 -34.91
N SER A 156 21.33 -28.71 -35.32
CA SER A 156 20.90 -28.60 -36.73
C SER A 156 20.20 -27.27 -36.99
N SER A 157 20.18 -26.83 -38.25
CA SER A 157 19.44 -25.64 -38.72
C SER A 157 18.46 -26.08 -39.81
N ASP A 158 17.22 -25.58 -39.78
CA ASP A 158 16.24 -25.83 -40.85
C ASP A 158 16.55 -25.04 -42.14
N ASN A 159 17.32 -23.94 -42.03
CA ASN A 159 17.61 -23.02 -43.12
C ASN A 159 19.08 -22.56 -43.06
N THR A 160 19.97 -23.41 -43.58
CA THR A 160 21.41 -23.17 -43.63
C THR A 160 21.82 -22.04 -44.57
N ALA A 161 20.93 -21.52 -45.42
CA ALA A 161 21.19 -20.32 -46.21
C ALA A 161 21.08 -19.02 -45.38
N VAL A 162 20.25 -19.04 -44.33
CA VAL A 162 20.11 -17.92 -43.37
C VAL A 162 21.12 -18.06 -42.23
N ALA A 163 21.19 -19.23 -41.58
CA ALA A 163 22.12 -19.46 -40.48
C ALA A 163 22.60 -20.92 -40.39
N THR A 164 23.90 -21.10 -40.15
CA THR A 164 24.52 -22.42 -39.89
C THR A 164 24.89 -22.56 -38.42
N VAL A 165 24.75 -23.76 -37.85
CA VAL A 165 25.15 -24.07 -36.46
C VAL A 165 26.25 -25.13 -36.42
N ALA A 166 27.29 -24.90 -35.62
CA ALA A 166 28.38 -25.82 -35.36
C ALA A 166 28.03 -26.81 -34.23
N ALA A 167 28.80 -27.90 -34.11
CA ALA A 167 28.58 -28.96 -33.12
C ALA A 167 28.64 -28.49 -31.66
N ASP A 168 29.27 -27.34 -31.39
CA ASP A 168 29.36 -26.72 -30.08
C ASP A 168 28.23 -25.70 -29.79
N GLY A 169 27.26 -25.55 -30.68
CA GLY A 169 26.16 -24.57 -30.57
C GLY A 169 26.52 -23.15 -31.07
N THR A 170 27.68 -22.94 -31.69
CA THR A 170 28.01 -21.65 -32.33
C THR A 170 27.23 -21.48 -33.62
N VAL A 171 26.42 -20.43 -33.74
CA VAL A 171 25.59 -20.11 -34.91
C VAL A 171 26.23 -18.95 -35.69
N THR A 172 26.38 -19.10 -37.00
CA THR A 172 26.84 -18.04 -37.92
C THR A 172 25.67 -17.52 -38.74
N GLY A 173 25.43 -16.21 -38.71
CA GLY A 173 24.43 -15.56 -39.57
C GLY A 173 24.98 -15.26 -40.96
N LEU A 174 24.30 -15.70 -42.01
CA LEU A 174 24.76 -15.61 -43.40
C LEU A 174 23.93 -14.64 -44.26
N GLN A 175 22.61 -14.58 -44.05
CA GLN A 175 21.70 -13.73 -44.82
C GLN A 175 20.49 -13.32 -43.97
N ASP A 176 19.96 -12.11 -44.18
CA ASP A 176 18.70 -11.64 -43.59
C ASP A 176 17.57 -12.67 -43.73
N GLY A 177 16.95 -13.04 -42.61
CA GLY A 177 15.89 -14.05 -42.53
C GLY A 177 15.77 -14.71 -41.16
N GLN A 178 15.01 -15.82 -41.10
CA GLN A 178 14.90 -16.66 -39.91
C GLN A 178 15.31 -18.12 -40.20
N ALA A 179 15.92 -18.75 -39.20
CA ALA A 179 16.27 -20.16 -39.20
C ALA A 179 15.99 -20.77 -37.82
N THR A 180 15.25 -21.88 -37.78
CA THR A 180 15.04 -22.67 -36.56
C THR A 180 16.28 -23.51 -36.29
N ILE A 181 16.99 -23.19 -35.21
CA ILE A 181 18.10 -23.99 -34.71
C ILE A 181 17.57 -25.00 -33.71
N LYS A 182 17.87 -26.29 -33.91
CA LYS A 182 17.41 -27.40 -33.08
C LYS A 182 18.58 -28.08 -32.38
N ALA A 183 18.47 -28.26 -31.07
CA ALA A 183 19.35 -29.12 -30.27
C ALA A 183 18.62 -30.41 -29.88
N ARG A 184 19.34 -31.53 -29.92
CA ARG A 184 18.87 -32.85 -29.48
C ARG A 184 19.80 -33.45 -28.45
N GLY A 185 19.27 -33.88 -27.31
CA GLY A 185 20.01 -34.59 -26.27
C GLY A 185 20.50 -35.97 -26.75
N ALA A 186 21.75 -36.31 -26.47
CA ALA A 186 22.36 -37.56 -26.92
C ALA A 186 21.74 -38.81 -26.27
N THR A 187 21.46 -38.75 -24.97
CA THR A 187 20.92 -39.82 -24.12
C THR A 187 19.42 -39.68 -23.91
N SER A 188 18.92 -38.47 -23.62
CA SER A 188 17.48 -38.23 -23.39
C SER A 188 16.63 -38.38 -24.65
N ALA A 189 17.25 -38.26 -25.83
CA ALA A 189 16.61 -38.21 -27.14
C ALA A 189 15.58 -37.06 -27.33
N LYS A 190 15.44 -36.17 -26.35
CA LYS A 190 14.53 -35.02 -26.39
C LYS A 190 15.13 -33.89 -27.23
N GLU A 191 14.27 -33.03 -27.77
CA GLU A 191 14.65 -31.94 -28.67
C GLU A 191 14.09 -30.61 -28.16
N ALA A 192 14.80 -29.52 -28.44
CA ALA A 192 14.28 -28.17 -28.33
C ALA A 192 14.81 -27.29 -29.47
N THR A 193 14.03 -26.27 -29.79
CA THR A 193 14.25 -25.37 -30.93
C THR A 193 14.28 -23.92 -30.47
N ILE A 194 15.12 -23.11 -31.10
CA ILE A 194 15.07 -21.66 -31.01
C ILE A 194 15.09 -21.06 -32.42
N VAL A 195 14.23 -20.08 -32.68
CA VAL A 195 14.24 -19.35 -33.96
C VAL A 195 15.33 -18.30 -33.87
N VAL A 196 16.38 -18.45 -34.68
CA VAL A 196 17.41 -17.43 -34.85
C VAL A 196 16.98 -16.48 -35.95
N THR A 197 16.95 -15.18 -35.65
CA THR A 197 16.75 -14.12 -36.64
C THR A 197 18.11 -13.55 -37.03
N VAL A 198 18.41 -13.61 -38.31
CA VAL A 198 19.59 -12.96 -38.91
C VAL A 198 19.12 -11.70 -39.61
N ALA A 199 19.83 -10.59 -39.40
CA ALA A 199 19.53 -9.34 -40.10
C ALA A 199 20.78 -8.49 -40.25
N THR A 200 20.79 -7.63 -41.28
CA THR A 200 21.87 -6.68 -41.49
C THR A 200 21.90 -5.63 -40.38
N GLU A 201 20.76 -5.25 -39.81
CA GLU A 201 20.66 -4.44 -38.58
C GLU A 201 19.72 -5.08 -37.56
N LEU A 202 20.08 -4.99 -36.27
CA LEU A 202 19.34 -5.57 -35.15
C LEU A 202 19.15 -4.55 -34.01
N PRO A 203 18.31 -3.51 -34.20
CA PRO A 203 18.21 -2.39 -33.25
C PRO A 203 17.84 -2.83 -31.83
N GLN A 204 16.98 -3.85 -31.67
CA GLN A 204 16.58 -4.40 -30.38
C GLN A 204 17.73 -5.12 -29.66
N LEU A 205 18.61 -5.81 -30.38
CA LEU A 205 19.80 -6.42 -29.81
C LEU A 205 20.80 -5.35 -29.39
N THR A 206 21.03 -4.33 -30.22
CA THR A 206 21.90 -3.20 -29.88
C THR A 206 21.40 -2.46 -28.65
N ALA A 207 20.09 -2.21 -28.55
CA ALA A 207 19.45 -1.65 -27.37
C ALA A 207 19.65 -2.55 -26.14
N TRP A 208 19.38 -3.86 -26.25
CA TRP A 208 19.56 -4.81 -25.16
C TRP A 208 20.99 -4.84 -24.62
N LEU A 209 21.99 -4.88 -25.50
CA LEU A 209 23.42 -4.91 -25.13
C LEU A 209 23.90 -3.62 -24.46
N SER A 210 23.14 -2.52 -24.55
CA SER A 210 23.38 -1.28 -23.81
C SER A 210 22.63 -1.18 -22.47
N SER A 211 21.76 -2.16 -22.16
CA SER A 211 20.92 -2.14 -20.97
C SER A 211 21.64 -2.63 -19.72
N GLY A 212 21.17 -2.19 -18.54
CA GLY A 212 21.66 -2.69 -17.26
C GLY A 212 21.47 -4.20 -17.06
N HIS A 213 20.52 -4.86 -17.74
CA HIS A 213 20.33 -6.31 -17.68
C HIS A 213 21.39 -7.11 -18.47
N ALA A 214 22.07 -6.46 -19.42
CA ALA A 214 23.19 -7.04 -20.17
C ALA A 214 24.57 -6.64 -19.61
N ASP A 215 24.63 -5.86 -18.53
CA ASP A 215 25.89 -5.49 -17.89
C ASP A 215 26.51 -6.68 -17.15
N THR A 216 27.38 -7.40 -17.85
CA THR A 216 28.12 -8.57 -17.35
C THR A 216 29.17 -8.24 -16.29
N LYS A 217 29.24 -6.99 -15.81
CA LYS A 217 30.13 -6.53 -14.73
C LYS A 217 29.34 -5.90 -13.58
N GLY A 218 28.04 -5.71 -13.74
CA GLY A 218 27.17 -5.18 -12.70
C GLY A 218 27.05 -6.18 -11.55
N GLU A 219 27.22 -5.68 -10.31
CA GLU A 219 27.16 -6.48 -9.07
C GLU A 219 25.92 -7.39 -9.01
N ALA A 220 24.80 -6.94 -9.57
CA ALA A 220 23.55 -7.71 -9.67
C ALA A 220 23.69 -9.07 -10.38
N PHE A 221 24.72 -9.29 -11.20
CA PHE A 221 24.91 -10.56 -11.93
C PHE A 221 26.24 -11.26 -11.61
N VAL A 222 27.25 -10.53 -11.11
CA VAL A 222 28.59 -11.09 -10.81
C VAL A 222 28.85 -11.37 -9.32
N HIS A 223 27.92 -11.03 -8.42
CA HIS A 223 28.11 -11.19 -6.96
C HIS A 223 28.58 -12.60 -6.56
N TRP A 224 27.97 -13.64 -7.16
CA TRP A 224 28.22 -15.05 -6.86
C TRP A 224 29.35 -15.69 -7.70
N ASP A 225 30.02 -14.94 -8.60
CA ASP A 225 31.05 -15.49 -9.50
C ASP A 225 32.29 -16.04 -8.75
N LYS A 226 32.52 -15.55 -7.53
CA LYS A 226 33.65 -15.94 -6.66
C LYS A 226 33.27 -16.99 -5.61
N ASP A 227 31.98 -17.34 -5.51
CA ASP A 227 31.51 -18.34 -4.56
C ASP A 227 31.90 -19.75 -5.01
N ASN A 228 31.87 -20.70 -4.07
CA ASN A 228 32.18 -22.09 -4.35
C ASN A 228 31.11 -23.02 -3.76
N PRO A 229 30.21 -23.60 -4.60
CA PRO A 229 30.13 -23.42 -6.05
C PRO A 229 29.61 -22.03 -6.46
N ALA A 230 30.02 -21.54 -7.63
CA ALA A 230 29.55 -20.28 -8.20
C ALA A 230 28.11 -20.43 -8.74
N VAL A 231 27.13 -20.22 -7.86
CA VAL A 231 25.70 -20.34 -8.14
C VAL A 231 24.92 -19.22 -7.49
N VAL A 232 23.88 -18.75 -8.17
CA VAL A 232 22.90 -17.81 -7.62
C VAL A 232 21.92 -18.62 -6.73
N PRO A 233 21.83 -18.36 -5.41
CA PRO A 233 20.95 -19.10 -4.51
C PRO A 233 19.48 -18.97 -4.90
N THR A 234 18.64 -19.97 -4.57
CA THR A 234 17.18 -19.97 -4.85
C THR A 234 16.48 -18.67 -4.41
N SER A 235 16.88 -18.12 -3.26
CA SER A 235 16.34 -16.87 -2.70
C SER A 235 16.70 -15.60 -3.48
N CYS A 236 17.57 -15.68 -4.50
CA CYS A 236 18.01 -14.58 -5.35
C CYS A 236 17.80 -14.89 -6.86
N ALA A 237 17.87 -16.16 -7.24
CA ALA A 237 17.86 -16.62 -8.62
C ALA A 237 16.63 -16.20 -9.43
N LYS A 238 15.48 -15.94 -8.78
CA LYS A 238 14.26 -15.39 -9.42
C LYS A 238 14.55 -14.17 -10.30
N CYS A 239 15.46 -13.30 -9.87
CA CYS A 239 15.69 -12.00 -10.51
C CYS A 239 17.12 -11.76 -10.98
N HIS A 240 18.05 -12.60 -10.51
CA HIS A 240 19.47 -12.51 -10.84
C HIS A 240 19.92 -13.63 -11.80
N SER A 241 18.99 -14.40 -12.37
CA SER A 241 19.29 -15.43 -13.37
C SER A 241 18.07 -15.75 -14.26
N THR A 242 18.32 -16.04 -15.53
CA THR A 242 17.30 -16.53 -16.49
C THR A 242 16.73 -17.88 -16.08
N PRO A 243 17.53 -18.89 -15.65
CA PRO A 243 16.99 -20.16 -15.20
C PRO A 243 16.07 -20.00 -13.99
N GLY A 244 16.46 -19.21 -12.99
CA GLY A 244 15.65 -18.99 -11.79
C GLY A 244 14.36 -18.20 -12.05
N PHE A 245 14.33 -17.27 -13.01
CA PHE A 245 13.07 -16.65 -13.41
C PHE A 245 12.14 -17.64 -14.15
N ARG A 246 12.71 -18.50 -15.01
CA ARG A 246 11.92 -19.53 -15.73
C ARG A 246 11.38 -20.61 -14.81
N ASP A 247 12.15 -21.02 -13.79
CA ASP A 247 11.72 -21.88 -12.69
C ASP A 247 10.58 -21.19 -11.90
N PHE A 248 10.74 -19.93 -11.51
CA PHE A 248 9.66 -19.16 -10.87
C PHE A 248 8.35 -19.11 -11.68
N LEU A 249 8.42 -19.07 -13.01
CA LEU A 249 7.26 -19.11 -13.91
C LEU A 249 6.71 -20.52 -14.18
N GLY A 250 7.42 -21.58 -13.76
CA GLY A 250 7.19 -22.96 -14.17
C GLY A 250 7.21 -23.11 -15.70
N ASP A 251 8.11 -22.39 -16.38
CA ASP A 251 8.34 -22.46 -17.84
C ASP A 251 9.25 -23.63 -18.23
N ASP A 252 10.08 -24.11 -17.31
CA ASP A 252 10.89 -25.32 -17.44
C ASP A 252 10.17 -26.62 -17.00
N GLY A 253 8.90 -26.48 -16.55
CA GLY A 253 8.09 -27.57 -16.03
C GLY A 253 8.08 -27.70 -14.51
N SER A 254 8.76 -26.82 -13.76
CA SER A 254 8.67 -26.76 -12.30
C SER A 254 7.32 -26.21 -11.80
N ALA A 255 7.15 -26.17 -10.48
CA ALA A 255 5.96 -25.61 -9.84
C ALA A 255 6.10 -24.08 -9.68
N ALA A 256 5.35 -23.33 -10.50
CA ALA A 256 5.37 -21.87 -10.52
C ALA A 256 5.13 -21.22 -9.13
N GLY A 257 5.71 -20.05 -8.92
CA GLY A 257 5.60 -19.24 -7.70
C GLY A 257 6.80 -19.37 -6.75
N LYS A 258 7.78 -20.23 -7.05
CA LYS A 258 9.01 -20.44 -6.26
C LYS A 258 10.18 -20.81 -7.17
N VAL A 259 11.40 -20.68 -6.67
CA VAL A 259 12.60 -21.21 -7.33
C VAL A 259 13.03 -22.44 -6.55
N ASP A 260 13.04 -23.60 -7.20
CA ASP A 260 13.31 -24.90 -6.59
C ASP A 260 14.80 -25.22 -6.50
N VAL A 261 15.62 -24.68 -7.41
CA VAL A 261 17.07 -24.96 -7.48
C VAL A 261 17.91 -23.69 -7.60
N ALA A 262 19.12 -23.72 -7.02
CA ALA A 262 20.09 -22.65 -7.25
C ALA A 262 20.48 -22.62 -8.74
N ALA A 263 20.52 -21.43 -9.33
CA ALA A 263 20.84 -21.25 -10.74
C ALA A 263 22.35 -21.13 -10.94
N ALA A 264 22.87 -21.61 -12.08
CA ALA A 264 24.24 -21.28 -12.47
C ALA A 264 24.38 -19.76 -12.72
N VAL A 265 25.54 -19.20 -12.39
CA VAL A 265 25.87 -17.81 -12.78
C VAL A 265 25.88 -17.68 -14.31
N GLU A 266 25.30 -16.59 -14.82
CA GLU A 266 25.20 -16.34 -16.27
C GLU A 266 26.23 -15.29 -16.71
N PRO A 267 27.23 -15.63 -17.55
CA PRO A 267 28.31 -14.72 -17.93
C PRO A 267 27.88 -13.59 -18.89
N LYS A 268 26.58 -13.39 -19.07
CA LYS A 268 25.95 -12.44 -19.99
C LYS A 268 24.78 -11.67 -19.36
N GLY A 269 24.66 -11.68 -18.02
CA GLY A 269 23.50 -11.13 -17.32
C GLY A 269 22.22 -11.91 -17.64
N ILE A 270 21.06 -11.26 -17.54
CA ILE A 270 19.78 -11.85 -17.93
C ILE A 270 19.75 -12.08 -19.46
N GLN A 271 19.13 -13.17 -19.90
CA GLN A 271 18.96 -13.52 -21.31
C GLN A 271 17.53 -13.26 -21.80
N CYS A 272 17.36 -13.14 -23.12
CA CYS A 272 16.08 -12.82 -23.77
C CYS A 272 14.93 -13.75 -23.32
N GLN A 273 15.23 -15.03 -23.07
CA GLN A 273 14.27 -16.05 -22.64
C GLN A 273 13.62 -15.79 -21.28
N ALA A 274 14.19 -14.92 -20.44
CA ALA A 274 13.53 -14.50 -19.20
C ALA A 274 12.21 -13.78 -19.50
N CYS A 275 12.25 -12.83 -20.44
CA CYS A 275 11.09 -12.02 -20.81
C CYS A 275 10.28 -12.59 -21.98
N HIS A 276 10.91 -13.36 -22.88
CA HIS A 276 10.29 -13.96 -24.06
C HIS A 276 10.10 -15.47 -23.89
N ASN A 277 9.01 -15.85 -23.22
CA ASN A 277 8.54 -17.23 -23.14
C ASN A 277 7.01 -17.26 -22.92
N PRO A 278 6.31 -18.37 -23.23
CA PRO A 278 4.85 -18.43 -23.16
C PRO A 278 4.23 -18.21 -21.78
N LYS A 279 5.00 -18.33 -20.69
CA LYS A 279 4.54 -18.00 -19.33
C LYS A 279 4.70 -16.51 -19.04
N ALA A 280 5.86 -15.92 -19.33
CA ALA A 280 6.13 -14.49 -19.16
C ALA A 280 5.19 -13.62 -20.00
N ASP A 281 4.86 -14.05 -21.22
CA ASP A 281 3.93 -13.33 -22.11
C ASP A 281 2.47 -13.35 -21.64
N ARG A 282 2.11 -14.26 -20.73
CA ARG A 282 0.76 -14.40 -20.15
C ARG A 282 0.71 -13.95 -18.69
N LEU A 283 1.81 -13.44 -18.15
CA LEU A 283 1.87 -12.97 -16.77
C LEU A 283 1.07 -11.65 -16.66
N ALA A 284 -0.04 -11.70 -15.91
CA ALA A 284 -0.98 -10.59 -15.77
C ALA A 284 -1.21 -10.17 -14.30
N SER A 285 -0.56 -10.84 -13.35
CA SER A 285 -0.57 -10.48 -11.93
C SER A 285 0.83 -10.61 -11.31
N VAL A 286 1.01 -9.96 -10.15
CA VAL A 286 2.26 -9.95 -9.39
C VAL A 286 1.96 -10.03 -7.90
N VAL A 287 2.76 -10.79 -7.15
CA VAL A 287 2.61 -10.97 -5.68
C VAL A 287 3.74 -10.24 -4.96
N PHE A 288 3.38 -9.16 -4.27
CA PHE A 288 4.32 -8.33 -3.52
C PHE A 288 4.81 -9.01 -2.22
N PRO A 289 5.92 -8.55 -1.61
CA PRO A 289 6.42 -9.09 -0.34
C PRO A 289 5.44 -8.96 0.85
N SER A 290 4.38 -8.16 0.74
CA SER A 290 3.24 -8.12 1.66
C SER A 290 2.31 -9.33 1.55
N GLY A 291 2.49 -10.17 0.51
CA GLY A 291 1.57 -11.24 0.13
C GLY A 291 0.32 -10.75 -0.62
N ILE A 292 0.25 -9.46 -0.97
CA ILE A 292 -0.84 -8.92 -1.79
C ILE A 292 -0.59 -9.27 -3.26
N GLU A 293 -1.58 -9.90 -3.91
CA GLU A 293 -1.60 -10.07 -5.36
C GLU A 293 -2.26 -8.87 -6.03
N ILE A 294 -1.53 -8.20 -6.92
CA ILE A 294 -2.03 -7.16 -7.81
C ILE A 294 -2.34 -7.83 -9.16
N LYS A 295 -3.62 -7.84 -9.54
CA LYS A 295 -4.14 -8.40 -10.80
C LYS A 295 -4.36 -7.32 -11.86
N ASP A 296 -4.57 -7.79 -13.08
CA ASP A 296 -4.88 -6.99 -14.27
C ASP A 296 -3.80 -5.95 -14.60
N VAL A 297 -2.55 -6.33 -14.32
CA VAL A 297 -1.35 -5.50 -14.49
C VAL A 297 -0.92 -5.38 -15.96
N GLY A 298 -1.21 -6.41 -16.76
CA GLY A 298 -0.70 -6.50 -18.12
C GLY A 298 0.79 -6.90 -18.20
N PRO A 299 1.44 -6.67 -19.36
CA PRO A 299 2.82 -7.10 -19.64
C PRO A 299 3.88 -6.70 -18.60
N GLU A 300 3.64 -5.63 -17.85
CA GLU A 300 4.48 -5.02 -16.82
C GLU A 300 4.65 -5.90 -15.59
N ALA A 301 3.79 -6.90 -15.41
CA ALA A 301 3.92 -7.89 -14.34
C ALA A 301 5.29 -8.59 -14.39
N ARG A 302 5.88 -8.79 -15.58
CA ARG A 302 7.22 -9.37 -15.74
C ARG A 302 8.32 -8.48 -15.16
N CYS A 303 8.18 -7.17 -15.26
CA CYS A 303 9.09 -6.19 -14.67
C CYS A 303 8.88 -6.14 -13.14
N MET A 304 7.64 -5.96 -12.70
CA MET A 304 7.34 -5.79 -11.28
C MET A 304 7.62 -7.05 -10.45
N THR A 305 7.54 -8.26 -11.01
CA THR A 305 7.90 -9.50 -10.31
C THR A 305 9.30 -9.47 -9.69
N CYS A 306 10.21 -8.65 -10.25
CA CYS A 306 11.54 -8.41 -9.70
C CYS A 306 11.69 -7.01 -9.10
N HIS A 307 11.18 -5.98 -9.76
CA HIS A 307 11.26 -4.59 -9.30
C HIS A 307 10.20 -4.22 -8.23
N GLN A 308 9.70 -5.19 -7.46
CA GLN A 308 8.74 -5.04 -6.35
C GLN A 308 9.40 -4.86 -4.97
N GLY A 309 10.74 -4.93 -4.89
CA GLY A 309 11.44 -5.06 -3.61
C GLY A 309 11.27 -6.45 -2.97
N ARG A 310 11.82 -6.61 -1.75
CA ARG A 310 11.90 -7.89 -1.01
C ARG A 310 11.29 -7.84 0.39
N SER A 311 10.91 -6.67 0.89
CA SER A 311 10.33 -6.45 2.21
C SER A 311 9.06 -5.60 2.11
N SER A 312 8.30 -5.52 3.20
CA SER A 312 7.03 -4.78 3.30
C SER A 312 6.82 -4.26 4.72
N THR A 313 5.76 -3.46 4.94
CA THR A 313 5.27 -3.11 6.29
C THR A 313 5.18 -4.35 7.20
N PHE A 314 4.70 -5.49 6.67
CA PHE A 314 4.51 -6.70 7.47
C PHE A 314 5.83 -7.39 7.83
N ALA A 315 6.85 -7.32 6.98
CA ALA A 315 8.18 -7.85 7.30
C ALA A 315 8.83 -7.06 8.46
N VAL A 316 8.62 -5.74 8.50
CA VAL A 316 9.09 -4.88 9.59
C VAL A 316 8.39 -5.22 10.91
N GLU A 317 7.05 -5.32 10.89
CA GLU A 317 6.30 -5.69 12.10
C GLU A 317 6.59 -7.12 12.56
N GLU A 318 6.74 -8.09 11.65
CA GLU A 318 7.11 -9.48 11.98
C GLU A 318 8.50 -9.54 12.64
N SER A 319 9.49 -8.81 12.12
CA SER A 319 10.82 -8.73 12.75
C SER A 319 10.78 -8.11 14.14
N ILE A 320 9.89 -7.13 14.38
CA ILE A 320 9.70 -6.54 15.71
C ILE A 320 9.00 -7.52 16.65
N ALA A 321 7.96 -8.21 16.17
CA ALA A 321 7.16 -9.14 16.97
C ALA A 321 7.95 -10.40 17.40
N ASN A 322 8.67 -11.02 16.45
CA ASN A 322 9.46 -12.23 16.72
C ASN A 322 10.51 -12.00 17.83
N VAL A 323 11.18 -10.85 17.79
CA VAL A 323 12.15 -10.43 18.81
C VAL A 323 11.51 -10.12 20.17
N ALA A 324 10.23 -9.75 20.21
CA ALA A 324 9.47 -9.57 21.46
C ALA A 324 8.99 -10.92 22.06
N GLY A 325 9.39 -12.07 21.51
CA GLY A 325 8.90 -13.39 21.91
C GLY A 325 7.47 -13.70 21.46
N LEU A 326 6.80 -12.74 20.83
CA LEU A 326 5.50 -12.91 20.20
C LEU A 326 5.72 -13.57 18.83
N LYS A 327 5.57 -14.89 18.76
CA LYS A 327 5.58 -15.65 17.50
C LYS A 327 4.33 -15.35 16.66
N VAL A 328 4.25 -14.14 16.11
CA VAL A 328 3.17 -13.69 15.23
C VAL A 328 3.61 -13.94 13.80
N THR A 329 2.95 -14.89 13.13
CA THR A 329 3.23 -15.16 11.72
C THR A 329 2.71 -14.04 10.83
N VAL A 330 3.32 -13.83 9.65
CA VAL A 330 2.77 -12.94 8.60
C VAL A 330 1.28 -13.18 8.37
N ASP A 331 0.80 -14.42 8.39
CA ASP A 331 -0.60 -14.73 8.13
C ASP A 331 -1.54 -14.34 9.29
N ALA A 332 -1.06 -14.41 10.54
CA ALA A 332 -1.78 -13.83 11.68
C ALA A 332 -1.82 -12.28 11.59
N MET A 333 -0.74 -11.64 11.12
CA MET A 333 -0.72 -10.20 10.86
C MET A 333 -1.65 -9.80 9.71
N LYS A 334 -1.63 -10.53 8.58
CA LYS A 334 -2.57 -10.33 7.47
C LYS A 334 -4.02 -10.48 7.92
N ALA A 335 -4.34 -11.48 8.73
CA ALA A 335 -5.68 -11.67 9.29
C ALA A 335 -6.08 -10.51 10.22
N GLN A 336 -5.18 -10.07 11.11
CA GLN A 336 -5.41 -8.89 11.92
C GLN A 336 -5.57 -7.61 11.09
N ILE A 337 -4.84 -7.46 9.99
CA ILE A 337 -4.86 -6.23 9.17
C ILE A 337 -6.03 -6.22 8.19
N ALA A 338 -6.50 -7.39 7.73
CA ALA A 338 -7.83 -7.53 7.12
C ALA A 338 -8.92 -7.12 8.12
N ALA A 339 -8.86 -7.64 9.36
CA ALA A 339 -9.77 -7.22 10.42
C ALA A 339 -9.61 -5.73 10.85
N ARG A 340 -8.45 -5.10 10.63
CA ARG A 340 -8.24 -3.64 10.83
C ARG A 340 -8.72 -2.79 9.65
N ARG A 341 -8.70 -3.31 8.42
CA ARG A 341 -9.40 -2.70 7.29
C ARG A 341 -10.91 -2.65 7.59
N ASP A 342 -11.43 -3.70 8.21
CA ASP A 342 -12.78 -3.72 8.76
C ASP A 342 -12.92 -2.80 10.01
N ASP A 343 -11.98 -2.76 10.97
CA ASP A 343 -12.11 -1.92 12.19
C ASP A 343 -12.01 -0.41 11.90
N LEU A 344 -11.09 0.04 11.04
CA LEU A 344 -11.04 1.43 10.56
C LEU A 344 -12.37 1.83 9.90
N SER A 345 -12.95 0.90 9.13
CA SER A 345 -14.28 1.10 8.54
C SER A 345 -15.41 1.15 9.57
N VAL A 346 -15.31 0.40 10.66
CA VAL A 346 -16.36 0.31 11.68
C VAL A 346 -16.28 1.49 12.64
N ARG A 347 -15.09 1.89 13.08
CA ARG A 347 -14.89 3.09 13.92
C ARG A 347 -15.27 4.36 13.18
N ARG A 348 -14.74 4.57 11.97
CA ARG A 348 -15.04 5.77 11.18
C ARG A 348 -16.52 5.82 10.76
N ARG A 349 -17.18 4.67 10.54
CA ARG A 349 -18.66 4.62 10.36
C ARG A 349 -19.44 4.85 11.67
N ALA A 350 -18.97 4.35 12.81
CA ALA A 350 -19.63 4.60 14.10
C ALA A 350 -19.57 6.08 14.49
N GLU A 351 -18.44 6.75 14.21
CA GLU A 351 -18.25 8.20 14.36
C GLU A 351 -19.14 8.99 13.38
N LEU A 352 -19.18 8.61 12.08
CA LEU A 352 -20.01 9.30 11.08
C LEU A 352 -21.52 9.14 11.27
N TYR A 353 -22.00 7.99 11.75
CA TYR A 353 -23.43 7.67 11.81
C TYR A 353 -24.05 7.75 13.20
N GLY A 354 -23.25 7.98 14.25
CA GLY A 354 -23.76 8.17 15.63
C GLY A 354 -24.50 6.97 16.22
N VAL A 355 -24.46 5.81 15.56
CA VAL A 355 -25.04 4.56 16.03
C VAL A 355 -24.04 3.85 16.94
N GLY A 356 -24.45 3.62 18.19
CA GLY A 356 -23.82 2.60 19.01
C GLY A 356 -23.85 1.25 18.29
N ALA A 357 -22.88 0.38 18.58
CA ALA A 357 -22.59 -0.86 17.82
C ALA A 357 -23.67 -1.97 17.91
N GLU A 358 -24.92 -1.62 18.16
CA GLU A 358 -26.08 -2.50 18.31
C GLU A 358 -27.16 -2.09 17.28
N GLY A 359 -26.95 -2.47 16.01
CA GLY A 359 -27.91 -2.13 14.95
C GLY A 359 -27.67 -2.73 13.56
N SER A 360 -26.44 -3.14 13.21
CA SER A 360 -26.18 -3.85 11.96
C SER A 360 -26.57 -5.34 12.07
N GLY A 361 -27.64 -5.71 11.36
CA GLY A 361 -28.17 -7.07 11.36
C GLY A 361 -27.20 -8.12 10.84
N THR A 362 -26.89 -9.11 11.69
CA THR A 362 -26.56 -10.51 11.34
C THR A 362 -25.51 -10.75 10.23
N SER A 363 -24.23 -10.85 10.64
CA SER A 363 -23.32 -11.91 10.13
C SER A 363 -21.98 -11.98 10.89
N ALA A 364 -21.42 -10.88 11.38
CA ALA A 364 -20.06 -10.87 11.96
C ALA A 364 -19.94 -11.31 13.44
N LYS A 365 -20.96 -11.09 14.28
CA LYS A 365 -20.83 -11.27 15.75
C LYS A 365 -20.55 -12.71 16.22
N PRO A 366 -21.20 -13.78 15.69
CA PRO A 366 -21.00 -15.14 16.20
C PRO A 366 -19.58 -15.71 15.96
N ALA A 367 -18.85 -15.20 14.96
CA ALA A 367 -17.49 -15.67 14.65
C ALA A 367 -16.44 -15.15 15.65
N ILE A 368 -16.65 -13.97 16.24
CA ILE A 368 -15.72 -13.34 17.18
C ILE A 368 -15.84 -13.97 18.57
N ASP A 369 -17.08 -14.12 19.06
CA ASP A 369 -17.35 -14.71 20.38
C ASP A 369 -16.87 -16.18 20.45
N GLY A 370 -16.92 -16.92 19.32
CA GLY A 370 -16.38 -18.28 19.20
C GLY A 370 -14.85 -18.39 19.19
N LEU A 371 -14.14 -17.37 18.67
CA LEU A 371 -12.67 -17.35 18.65
C LEU A 371 -12.09 -17.03 20.04
N GLN A 372 -12.75 -16.13 20.78
CA GLN A 372 -12.34 -15.78 22.15
C GLN A 372 -12.46 -16.95 23.13
N ALA A 373 -13.46 -17.83 22.96
CA ALA A 373 -13.60 -19.04 23.76
C ALA A 373 -12.47 -20.07 23.55
N ILE A 374 -11.88 -20.12 22.35
CA ILE A 374 -10.73 -21.00 22.05
C ILE A 374 -9.46 -20.43 22.71
N ILE A 375 -9.24 -19.12 22.61
CA ILE A 375 -8.10 -18.41 23.23
C ILE A 375 -8.14 -18.56 24.77
N ALA A 376 -9.32 -18.55 25.38
CA ALA A 376 -9.50 -18.74 26.82
C ALA A 376 -9.26 -20.18 27.32
N SER A 377 -9.01 -21.16 26.43
CA SER A 377 -8.93 -22.59 26.78
C SER A 377 -7.52 -23.18 26.82
N SER A 378 -6.50 -22.47 26.31
CA SER A 378 -5.10 -22.91 26.38
C SER A 378 -4.46 -22.46 27.69
N ALA A 379 -4.25 -23.40 28.61
CA ALA A 379 -3.68 -23.13 29.93
C ALA A 379 -2.19 -22.75 29.87
N LEU A 380 -1.92 -21.44 29.74
CA LEU A 380 -0.72 -20.80 30.28
C LEU A 380 -1.13 -19.88 31.43
N ASP A 381 -0.28 -19.84 32.46
CA ASP A 381 -0.43 -18.95 33.62
C ASP A 381 -0.24 -17.49 33.17
N LEU A 382 -1.28 -16.68 33.38
CA LEU A 382 -1.36 -15.27 32.96
C LEU A 382 -1.24 -14.27 34.13
N ASP A 383 -1.14 -14.74 35.38
CA ASP A 383 -0.99 -13.87 36.55
C ASP A 383 0.48 -13.50 36.82
N ALA A 384 1.43 -14.22 36.20
CA ALA A 384 2.77 -13.70 35.96
C ALA A 384 2.74 -12.78 34.73
N VAL A 385 2.60 -11.46 34.93
CA VAL A 385 2.50 -10.45 33.88
C VAL A 385 3.87 -10.14 33.25
N PRO A 386 4.16 -10.54 31.99
CA PRO A 386 4.74 -9.62 31.02
C PRO A 386 3.62 -8.69 30.53
N PRO A 387 3.86 -7.37 30.38
CA PRO A 387 2.80 -6.44 30.01
C PRO A 387 2.23 -6.78 28.64
N ALA A 388 0.92 -6.65 28.50
CA ALA A 388 0.27 -6.67 27.20
C ALA A 388 0.93 -5.61 26.31
N ILE A 389 1.52 -6.03 25.19
CA ILE A 389 2.10 -5.11 24.21
C ILE A 389 0.94 -4.42 23.49
N ASP A 390 0.55 -3.28 24.04
CA ASP A 390 0.04 -2.17 23.24
C ASP A 390 1.08 -1.90 22.14
N HIS A 391 0.63 -1.72 20.89
CA HIS A 391 1.51 -1.57 19.73
C HIS A 391 2.45 -0.36 19.84
N ASP A 392 2.10 0.59 20.71
CA ASP A 392 2.86 1.82 20.99
C ASP A 392 3.58 1.79 22.37
N GLY A 393 3.31 0.78 23.21
CA GLY A 393 3.67 0.77 24.64
C GLY A 393 5.14 0.53 25.00
N ASN A 394 5.98 0.06 24.06
CA ASN A 394 7.42 -0.13 24.28
C ASN A 394 8.27 0.14 23.02
N ALA A 395 7.89 1.12 22.20
CA ALA A 395 8.54 1.44 20.92
C ALA A 395 9.99 1.97 21.03
N ASP A 396 10.45 2.21 22.27
CA ASP A 396 11.59 3.06 22.60
C ASP A 396 12.70 2.36 23.41
N THR A 397 12.44 1.14 23.92
CA THR A 397 13.47 0.27 24.51
C THR A 397 13.99 -0.66 23.42
N PRO A 398 15.31 -0.87 23.26
CA PRO A 398 15.82 -1.91 22.37
C PRO A 398 15.41 -3.29 22.90
N PRO A 399 14.61 -4.09 22.16
CA PRO A 399 14.44 -5.49 22.48
C PRO A 399 15.67 -6.27 21.98
N ILE A 400 15.68 -7.60 22.15
CA ILE A 400 16.83 -8.46 21.84
C ILE A 400 17.26 -8.32 20.37
N LYS A 401 18.44 -7.72 20.12
CA LYS A 401 19.14 -7.58 18.82
C LYS A 401 18.26 -7.67 17.56
N LEU A 402 17.51 -6.61 17.27
CA LEU A 402 16.88 -6.42 15.96
C LEU A 402 17.94 -6.31 14.85
N GLY A 403 17.65 -6.87 13.68
CA GLY A 403 18.44 -6.69 12.45
C GLY A 403 17.85 -5.61 11.55
N PHE A 404 18.68 -5.02 10.68
CA PHE A 404 18.19 -4.07 9.68
C PHE A 404 17.52 -4.81 8.51
N LEU A 405 16.28 -4.43 8.18
CA LEU A 405 15.55 -4.96 7.03
C LEU A 405 15.75 -4.09 5.79
N ASN A 406 16.03 -4.71 4.66
CA ASN A 406 16.23 -4.02 3.39
C ASN A 406 15.03 -4.24 2.46
N ILE A 407 14.46 -3.18 1.89
CA ILE A 407 13.48 -3.32 0.80
C ILE A 407 14.13 -3.87 -0.49
N HIS A 408 15.46 -3.84 -0.61
CA HIS A 408 16.23 -4.23 -1.80
C HIS A 408 16.08 -3.25 -2.97
N TYR A 409 17.01 -3.31 -3.93
CA TYR A 409 17.20 -2.26 -4.95
C TYR A 409 16.10 -2.24 -6.03
N TYR A 410 15.92 -1.07 -6.63
CA TYR A 410 14.99 -0.79 -7.74
C TYR A 410 13.56 -1.25 -7.46
N ALA A 411 13.01 -0.86 -6.30
CA ALA A 411 11.67 -1.23 -5.83
C ALA A 411 10.53 -0.41 -6.50
N ALA A 412 10.70 -0.02 -7.76
CA ALA A 412 9.80 0.87 -8.50
C ALA A 412 8.33 0.38 -8.55
N GLY A 413 8.12 -0.93 -8.64
CA GLY A 413 6.78 -1.52 -8.58
C GLY A 413 6.09 -1.32 -7.23
N ALA A 414 6.85 -1.27 -6.13
CA ALA A 414 6.32 -0.98 -4.80
C ALA A 414 6.09 0.52 -4.59
N THR A 415 6.91 1.39 -5.19
CA THR A 415 6.66 2.85 -5.20
C THR A 415 5.38 3.18 -5.98
N LEU A 416 5.29 2.72 -7.24
CA LEU A 416 4.14 2.95 -8.12
C LEU A 416 2.83 2.50 -7.48
N ASN A 417 2.82 1.30 -6.90
CA ASN A 417 1.64 0.69 -6.26
C ASN A 417 1.52 0.99 -4.76
N ALA A 418 2.37 1.84 -4.18
CA ALA A 418 2.24 2.46 -2.85
C ALA A 418 1.39 1.71 -1.78
N GLY A 419 0.22 2.26 -1.43
CA GLY A 419 -0.77 1.68 -0.51
C GLY A 419 -1.25 0.28 -0.91
N ARG A 420 -1.38 0.00 -2.21
CA ARG A 420 -1.79 -1.30 -2.76
C ARG A 420 -0.70 -2.38 -2.60
N ALA A 421 0.58 -2.01 -2.56
CA ALA A 421 1.72 -2.92 -2.40
C ALA A 421 2.21 -3.08 -0.94
N LEU A 422 2.07 -2.04 -0.11
CA LEU A 422 2.61 -1.97 1.27
C LEU A 422 4.13 -2.14 1.36
N GLY A 423 4.88 -1.67 0.35
CA GLY A 423 6.34 -1.83 0.26
C GLY A 423 7.10 -1.03 1.32
N GLY A 424 6.84 0.27 1.42
CA GLY A 424 7.30 1.11 2.54
C GLY A 424 6.52 0.83 3.82
N TYR A 425 7.09 1.17 4.98
CA TYR A 425 6.42 0.99 6.28
C TYR A 425 5.35 2.06 6.50
N GLN A 426 4.10 1.63 6.57
CA GLN A 426 2.93 2.50 6.70
C GLN A 426 2.44 2.54 8.15
N TYR A 427 2.32 3.76 8.72
CA TYR A 427 1.87 3.96 10.09
C TYR A 427 0.36 3.73 10.24
N LYS A 428 -0.04 3.03 11.30
CA LYS A 428 -1.39 2.48 11.53
C LYS A 428 -2.53 3.48 11.38
N ASP A 429 -2.36 4.70 11.89
CA ASP A 429 -3.40 5.72 11.95
C ASP A 429 -3.25 6.78 10.82
N LYS A 430 -2.44 6.49 9.80
CA LYS A 430 -2.16 7.33 8.64
C LYS A 430 -2.69 6.67 7.36
N VAL A 431 -3.20 7.49 6.43
CA VAL A 431 -3.62 7.04 5.09
C VAL A 431 -2.51 7.37 4.09
N TYR A 432 -2.18 6.42 3.22
CA TYR A 432 -1.13 6.53 2.21
C TYR A 432 -1.71 6.39 0.81
N ASP A 433 -1.21 7.20 -0.12
CA ASP A 433 -1.56 7.19 -1.54
C ASP A 433 -1.64 5.76 -2.12
N TRP A 434 -2.67 5.45 -2.90
CA TRP A 434 -3.03 4.05 -3.21
C TRP A 434 -2.13 3.45 -4.29
N ARG A 435 -2.09 4.12 -5.44
CA ARG A 435 -1.28 3.85 -6.62
C ARG A 435 -1.18 5.17 -7.38
N PHE A 436 0.01 5.57 -7.83
CA PHE A 436 0.09 6.73 -8.73
C PHE A 436 -0.41 6.32 -10.11
N ARG A 437 -1.36 7.10 -10.66
CA ARG A 437 -1.77 6.96 -12.06
C ARG A 437 -1.26 8.12 -12.90
N HIS A 438 -0.71 7.81 -14.06
CA HIS A 438 -0.35 8.81 -15.07
C HIS A 438 -1.47 8.96 -16.11
N VAL A 439 -1.37 9.97 -16.98
CA VAL A 439 -2.33 10.13 -18.08
C VAL A 439 -2.30 8.93 -19.04
N PRO A 440 -3.42 8.59 -19.71
CA PRO A 440 -3.51 7.41 -20.58
C PRO A 440 -2.36 7.29 -21.59
N GLY A 441 -1.80 6.09 -21.71
CA GLY A 441 -0.61 5.80 -22.53
C GLY A 441 0.73 5.85 -21.77
N TYR A 442 0.75 6.43 -20.57
CA TYR A 442 1.95 6.55 -19.71
C TYR A 442 1.78 5.91 -18.32
N ASP A 443 0.66 5.23 -18.09
CA ASP A 443 0.30 4.63 -16.79
C ASP A 443 0.96 3.26 -16.51
N THR A 444 1.89 2.85 -17.38
CA THR A 444 2.56 1.54 -17.33
C THR A 444 4.06 1.68 -17.55
N CYS A 445 4.85 0.71 -17.05
CA CYS A 445 6.30 0.74 -17.14
C CYS A 445 6.79 0.90 -18.59
N VAL A 446 6.18 0.20 -19.55
CA VAL A 446 6.60 0.26 -20.97
C VAL A 446 6.04 1.48 -21.71
N GLY A 447 5.09 2.22 -21.12
CA GLY A 447 4.71 3.55 -21.62
C GLY A 447 5.89 4.52 -21.53
N CYS A 448 6.60 4.52 -20.40
CA CYS A 448 7.71 5.42 -20.13
C CYS A 448 9.10 4.85 -20.45
N HIS A 449 9.33 3.55 -20.28
CA HIS A 449 10.61 2.89 -20.57
C HIS A 449 10.59 2.13 -21.90
N ASP A 450 11.73 2.03 -22.56
CA ASP A 450 11.94 1.07 -23.64
C ASP A 450 12.25 -0.32 -23.07
N SER A 451 11.58 -1.36 -23.55
CA SER A 451 11.71 -2.71 -22.98
C SER A 451 13.04 -3.42 -23.27
N HIS A 452 13.84 -2.92 -24.22
CA HIS A 452 15.14 -3.53 -24.56
C HIS A 452 16.31 -2.76 -23.95
N SER A 453 16.37 -1.43 -24.14
CA SER A 453 17.44 -0.60 -23.55
C SER A 453 17.22 -0.30 -22.07
N LEU A 454 15.99 -0.45 -21.56
CA LEU A 454 15.52 -0.03 -20.23
C LEU A 454 15.54 1.49 -19.99
N ALA A 455 16.04 2.27 -20.94
CA ALA A 455 16.11 3.72 -20.87
C ALA A 455 14.73 4.38 -20.87
N VAL A 456 14.62 5.54 -20.21
CA VAL A 456 13.42 6.38 -20.20
C VAL A 456 13.27 7.09 -21.55
N LYS A 457 12.06 7.09 -22.10
CA LYS A 457 11.69 7.76 -23.36
C LYS A 457 11.52 9.27 -23.15
N THR A 458 12.61 9.99 -22.86
CA THR A 458 12.57 11.42 -22.49
C THR A 458 11.89 12.33 -23.51
N SER A 459 11.95 11.99 -24.81
CA SER A 459 11.23 12.70 -25.88
C SER A 459 9.71 12.68 -25.71
N ALA A 460 9.16 11.64 -25.08
CA ALA A 460 7.73 11.53 -24.81
C ALA A 460 7.32 12.49 -23.65
N CYS A 461 8.17 12.61 -22.63
CA CYS A 461 7.97 13.51 -21.49
C CYS A 461 7.84 14.98 -21.92
N GLN A 462 8.68 15.43 -22.85
CA GLN A 462 8.74 16.82 -23.34
C GLN A 462 7.40 17.36 -23.87
N SER A 463 6.50 16.49 -24.33
CA SER A 463 5.17 16.88 -24.84
C SER A 463 4.32 17.62 -23.79
N CYS A 464 4.54 17.32 -22.51
CA CYS A 464 3.79 17.86 -21.37
C CYS A 464 4.71 18.51 -20.32
N HIS A 465 5.95 18.02 -20.20
CA HIS A 465 6.98 18.53 -19.29
C HIS A 465 8.08 19.24 -20.09
N THR A 466 7.78 20.47 -20.52
CA THR A 466 8.69 21.30 -21.32
C THR A 466 10.07 21.42 -20.69
N GLY A 467 11.12 21.10 -21.46
CA GLY A 467 12.52 21.16 -21.01
C GLY A 467 13.05 19.88 -20.38
N ALA A 468 12.20 18.88 -20.10
CA ALA A 468 12.60 17.60 -19.52
C ALA A 468 13.11 16.63 -20.61
N ASP A 469 14.20 17.00 -21.29
CA ASP A 469 14.74 16.30 -22.47
C ASP A 469 15.79 15.21 -22.19
N SER A 470 16.36 15.18 -20.98
CA SER A 470 17.30 14.17 -20.49
C SER A 470 16.84 13.62 -19.14
N VAL A 471 17.41 12.50 -18.68
CA VAL A 471 17.05 11.87 -17.40
C VAL A 471 17.29 12.83 -16.23
N GLU A 472 18.39 13.56 -16.25
CA GLU A 472 18.76 14.56 -15.24
C GLU A 472 17.76 15.72 -15.21
N LYS A 473 17.24 16.13 -16.37
CA LYS A 473 16.21 17.16 -16.47
C LYS A 473 14.81 16.65 -16.11
N LEU A 474 14.58 15.34 -15.93
CA LEU A 474 13.35 14.85 -15.32
C LEU A 474 13.26 15.28 -13.84
N HIS A 475 14.40 15.51 -13.16
CA HIS A 475 14.41 15.94 -11.75
C HIS A 475 13.80 17.33 -11.53
N SER A 476 13.69 18.19 -12.56
CA SER A 476 13.00 19.48 -12.47
C SER A 476 11.48 19.39 -12.67
N ILE A 477 10.93 18.20 -12.91
CA ILE A 477 9.48 18.00 -13.04
C ILE A 477 8.80 18.24 -11.69
N ARG A 478 7.76 19.08 -11.72
CA ARG A 478 6.82 19.31 -10.61
C ARG A 478 5.40 19.33 -11.17
N MET A 479 4.47 18.70 -10.46
CA MET A 479 3.04 18.81 -10.82
C MET A 479 2.52 20.22 -10.50
N VAL A 480 1.57 20.71 -11.30
CA VAL A 480 0.97 22.04 -11.04
C VAL A 480 0.29 22.07 -9.66
N ALA A 481 -0.30 20.93 -9.26
CA ALA A 481 -0.91 20.64 -7.96
C ALA A 481 -0.03 20.92 -6.73
N SER A 482 1.30 20.88 -6.89
CA SER A 482 2.26 20.87 -5.79
C SER A 482 3.20 22.09 -5.75
N LYS A 483 2.97 23.11 -6.59
CA LYS A 483 3.88 24.26 -6.84
C LYS A 483 3.93 25.36 -5.74
N LEU A 484 3.14 25.29 -4.67
CA LEU A 484 3.12 26.20 -3.50
C LEU A 484 3.29 25.43 -2.19
N THR A 485 3.09 24.11 -2.22
CA THR A 485 3.52 23.22 -1.15
C THR A 485 5.04 23.21 -1.14
N ASP A 486 5.60 23.17 0.06
CA ASP A 486 7.03 23.11 0.37
C ASP A 486 7.10 21.94 1.34
N TYR A 487 7.41 20.76 0.82
CA TYR A 487 7.20 19.49 1.52
C TYR A 487 8.30 19.25 2.54
N ASP A 488 9.53 19.63 2.20
CA ASP A 488 10.67 19.48 3.08
C ASP A 488 10.82 20.64 4.09
N ASN A 489 10.22 21.81 3.83
CA ASN A 489 10.31 23.04 4.63
C ASN A 489 11.68 23.75 4.52
N ASP A 490 12.27 23.86 3.32
CA ASP A 490 13.48 24.67 3.04
C ASP A 490 13.18 26.10 2.53
N GLY A 491 11.95 26.36 2.08
CA GLY A 491 11.49 27.64 1.51
C GLY A 491 11.37 27.68 -0.03
N ASN A 492 11.81 26.65 -0.75
CA ASN A 492 11.91 26.59 -2.21
C ASN A 492 10.73 25.84 -2.86
N LYS A 493 9.65 26.57 -3.12
CA LYS A 493 8.43 26.04 -3.77
C LYS A 493 8.56 25.80 -5.29
N THR A 494 9.73 26.03 -5.87
CA THR A 494 9.90 26.17 -7.34
C THR A 494 10.74 25.09 -7.99
N GLU A 495 11.52 24.34 -7.22
CA GLU A 495 12.30 23.21 -7.70
C GLU A 495 11.42 21.99 -8.07
N GLY A 496 12.00 21.01 -8.75
CA GLY A 496 11.28 19.77 -9.06
C GLY A 496 11.08 18.88 -7.85
N ILE A 497 10.06 18.02 -7.89
CA ILE A 497 9.66 17.17 -6.76
C ILE A 497 10.74 16.15 -6.33
N TYR A 498 11.77 15.95 -7.16
CA TYR A 498 12.97 15.18 -6.81
C TYR A 498 13.75 15.79 -5.64
N PHE A 499 13.89 17.12 -5.60
CA PHE A 499 14.73 17.81 -4.62
C PHE A 499 14.05 17.85 -3.24
N GLU A 500 12.73 18.07 -3.22
CA GLU A 500 11.85 17.88 -2.06
C GLU A 500 12.01 16.49 -1.41
N LEU A 501 12.19 15.42 -2.21
CA LEU A 501 12.48 14.07 -1.72
C LEU A 501 13.90 13.93 -1.15
N GLN A 502 14.90 14.64 -1.70
CA GLN A 502 16.24 14.68 -1.14
C GLN A 502 16.24 15.40 0.22
N GLY A 503 15.68 16.61 0.29
CA GLY A 503 15.58 17.39 1.52
C GLY A 503 14.83 16.66 2.65
N LEU A 504 13.71 16.00 2.34
CA LEU A 504 13.02 15.13 3.29
C LEU A 504 13.85 13.92 3.72
N SER A 505 14.62 13.32 2.81
CA SER A 505 15.51 12.20 3.15
C SER A 505 16.65 12.65 4.07
N GLU A 506 17.29 13.79 3.77
CA GLU A 506 18.33 14.39 4.62
C GLU A 506 17.79 14.74 6.01
N LYS A 507 16.60 15.35 6.09
CA LYS A 507 15.90 15.65 7.35
C LYS A 507 15.56 14.37 8.13
N LEU A 508 15.16 13.28 7.47
CA LEU A 508 14.96 11.99 8.11
C LEU A 508 16.27 11.37 8.63
N LEU A 509 17.38 11.42 7.88
CA LEU A 509 18.67 10.93 8.36
C LEU A 509 19.16 11.72 9.59
N ALA A 510 18.97 13.04 9.58
CA ALA A 510 19.27 13.90 10.71
C ALA A 510 18.37 13.60 11.92
N ALA A 511 17.08 13.30 11.70
CA ALA A 511 16.15 12.86 12.74
C ALA A 511 16.52 11.48 13.32
N LEU A 512 16.92 10.50 12.50
CA LEU A 512 17.39 9.18 12.96
C LEU A 512 18.57 9.31 13.95
N ARG A 513 19.54 10.18 13.62
CA ARG A 513 20.70 10.50 14.48
C ARG A 513 20.30 11.22 15.76
N ALA A 514 19.44 12.22 15.65
CA ALA A 514 18.94 12.98 16.81
C ALA A 514 18.15 12.07 17.78
N TYR A 515 17.35 11.13 17.25
CA TYR A 515 16.67 10.12 18.06
C TYR A 515 17.66 9.19 18.77
N ALA A 516 18.66 8.66 18.04
CA ALA A 516 19.68 7.78 18.61
C ALA A 516 20.41 8.46 19.78
N ALA A 517 20.88 9.69 19.59
CA ALA A 517 21.50 10.50 20.63
C ALA A 517 20.53 10.78 21.81
N LYS A 518 19.25 11.11 21.53
CA LYS A 518 18.22 11.36 22.54
C LYS A 518 17.86 10.12 23.38
N LYS A 519 18.04 8.92 22.83
CA LYS A 519 17.87 7.63 23.53
C LYS A 519 19.18 7.07 24.11
N SER A 520 20.29 7.79 24.02
CA SER A 520 21.62 7.32 24.42
C SER A 520 22.05 6.00 23.73
N LEU A 521 21.58 5.79 22.50
CA LEU A 521 22.04 4.71 21.62
C LEU A 521 23.37 5.11 20.97
N PRO A 522 24.18 4.15 20.46
CA PRO A 522 25.33 4.48 19.61
C PRO A 522 24.93 5.39 18.45
N ALA A 523 25.83 6.27 18.02
CA ALA A 523 25.59 7.09 16.83
C ALA A 523 25.53 6.22 15.56
N LEU A 524 24.81 6.69 14.55
CA LEU A 524 24.60 5.98 13.29
C LEU A 524 24.95 6.84 12.07
N CYS A 525 25.58 6.21 11.10
CA CYS A 525 25.78 6.77 9.77
C CYS A 525 25.12 5.88 8.71
N TYR A 526 24.97 6.43 7.50
CA TYR A 526 24.45 5.71 6.34
C TYR A 526 25.46 5.73 5.18
N ASN A 527 25.59 4.61 4.48
CA ASN A 527 26.36 4.45 3.25
C ASN A 527 25.51 3.71 2.20
N ALA A 528 25.17 4.38 1.10
CA ALA A 528 24.37 3.78 0.03
C ALA A 528 25.07 2.62 -0.71
N ALA A 529 26.40 2.58 -0.67
CA ALA A 529 27.26 1.69 -1.46
C ALA A 529 27.88 0.53 -0.66
N ALA A 530 27.72 0.49 0.66
CA ALA A 530 28.28 -0.57 1.52
C ALA A 530 27.18 -1.26 2.34
N HIS A 531 27.12 -2.60 2.30
CA HIS A 531 26.25 -3.39 3.17
C HIS A 531 26.81 -3.44 4.62
N PRO A 532 26.01 -3.26 5.68
CA PRO A 532 24.53 -3.29 5.75
C PRO A 532 23.86 -1.91 5.71
N TYR A 533 24.44 -0.95 4.98
CA TYR A 533 24.01 0.45 4.78
C TYR A 533 24.09 1.33 6.02
N PHE A 534 23.59 0.88 7.16
CA PHE A 534 23.71 1.57 8.43
C PHE A 534 24.88 1.00 9.24
N PHE A 535 25.75 1.88 9.70
CA PHE A 535 26.93 1.54 10.48
C PHE A 535 26.95 2.35 11.78
N LYS A 536 27.69 1.84 12.78
CA LYS A 536 28.02 2.59 14.00
C LYS A 536 28.98 3.71 13.62
N ASP A 537 28.54 4.94 13.82
CA ASP A 537 29.33 6.15 13.64
C ASP A 537 30.25 6.28 14.86
N ALA A 538 31.48 5.76 14.72
CA ALA A 538 32.38 5.53 15.85
C ALA A 538 33.08 6.81 16.32
N ASP A 539 33.33 7.76 15.42
CA ASP A 539 33.92 9.06 15.74
C ASP A 539 32.86 10.16 15.93
N ASN A 540 31.59 9.88 15.66
CA ASN A 540 30.43 10.77 15.75
C ASN A 540 30.48 11.94 14.75
N ASN A 541 31.11 11.75 13.59
CA ASN A 541 31.25 12.79 12.57
C ASN A 541 30.00 12.97 11.68
N GLY A 542 29.02 12.06 11.73
CA GLY A 542 27.81 12.13 10.92
C GLY A 542 27.98 11.65 9.48
N THR A 543 28.99 10.85 9.17
CA THR A 543 29.26 10.27 7.86
C THR A 543 29.79 8.83 8.00
N CYS A 544 29.56 7.98 7.00
CA CYS A 544 30.22 6.67 6.95
C CYS A 544 31.49 6.80 6.11
N GLY A 545 32.61 7.06 6.76
CA GLY A 545 33.94 7.05 6.17
C GLY A 545 34.53 5.65 6.13
N THR A 546 35.87 5.58 6.17
CA THR A 546 36.62 4.32 6.17
C THR A 546 36.80 3.70 7.56
N ALA A 547 36.39 4.38 8.64
CA ALA A 547 36.52 3.88 10.01
C ALA A 547 35.27 3.06 10.43
N GLU A 548 34.14 3.28 9.79
CA GLU A 548 32.83 2.75 10.13
C GLU A 548 32.64 1.34 9.55
N THR A 549 33.38 0.35 10.05
CA THR A 549 33.31 -1.05 9.57
C THR A 549 32.22 -1.88 10.26
N THR A 550 31.66 -1.40 11.36
CA THR A 550 30.71 -2.16 12.19
C THR A 550 29.27 -1.78 11.85
N GLY A 551 28.49 -2.74 11.34
CA GLY A 551 27.07 -2.55 11.05
C GLY A 551 26.26 -2.12 12.28
N TYR A 552 25.22 -1.30 12.08
CA TYR A 552 24.37 -0.83 13.16
C TYR A 552 23.37 -1.91 13.60
N SER A 553 23.31 -2.17 14.91
CA SER A 553 22.52 -3.25 15.52
C SER A 553 21.60 -2.81 16.66
N ASP A 554 21.71 -1.55 17.09
CA ASP A 554 21.09 -1.03 18.31
C ASP A 554 19.75 -0.36 18.00
N TRP A 555 18.91 -1.10 17.27
CA TRP A 555 17.63 -0.64 16.76
C TRP A 555 16.54 -0.71 17.85
N THR A 556 15.79 0.38 18.03
CA THR A 556 14.45 0.33 18.64
C THR A 556 13.40 0.09 17.55
N PRO A 557 12.19 -0.39 17.89
CA PRO A 557 11.09 -0.51 16.93
C PRO A 557 10.81 0.78 16.16
N ARG A 558 10.82 1.94 16.85
CA ARG A 558 10.64 3.27 16.23
C ARG A 558 11.77 3.59 15.24
N LEU A 559 13.02 3.40 15.65
CA LEU A 559 14.20 3.69 14.82
C LEU A 559 14.25 2.77 13.59
N LEU A 560 13.90 1.49 13.73
CA LEU A 560 13.88 0.52 12.62
C LEU A 560 12.84 0.88 11.56
N ARG A 561 11.62 1.23 11.97
CA ARG A 561 10.53 1.66 11.06
C ARG A 561 10.93 2.88 10.24
N ALA A 562 11.51 3.89 10.90
CA ALA A 562 11.99 5.10 10.25
C ALA A 562 13.20 4.86 9.33
N ALA A 563 14.18 4.05 9.75
CA ALA A 563 15.34 3.69 8.92
C ALA A 563 14.96 2.83 7.71
N TYR A 564 13.93 1.98 7.84
CA TYR A 564 13.35 1.26 6.72
C TYR A 564 12.75 2.22 5.69
N ASN A 565 11.96 3.22 6.11
CA ASN A 565 11.41 4.23 5.20
C ASN A 565 12.47 5.12 4.55
N TYR A 566 13.55 5.46 5.27
CA TYR A 566 14.72 6.12 4.67
C TYR A 566 15.36 5.26 3.58
N GLN A 567 15.53 3.96 3.82
CA GLN A 567 16.03 3.04 2.80
C GLN A 567 15.07 2.95 1.61
N VAL A 568 13.75 2.93 1.84
CA VAL A 568 12.73 2.90 0.78
C VAL A 568 12.83 4.09 -0.15
N SER A 569 13.01 5.32 0.36
CA SER A 569 13.14 6.52 -0.47
C SER A 569 14.35 6.48 -1.41
N LEU A 570 15.40 5.74 -1.05
CA LEU A 570 16.64 5.65 -1.81
C LEU A 570 16.76 4.42 -2.73
N LYS A 571 15.87 3.42 -2.61
CA LYS A 571 15.91 2.20 -3.44
C LYS A 571 15.00 2.24 -4.66
N ASP A 572 14.44 3.40 -4.98
CA ASP A 572 13.85 3.68 -6.29
C ASP A 572 14.35 5.04 -6.81
N PRO A 573 15.38 5.06 -7.69
CA PRO A 573 15.89 6.30 -8.28
C PRO A 573 14.83 7.06 -9.11
N GLY A 574 13.79 6.38 -9.57
CA GLY A 574 12.66 6.98 -10.29
C GLY A 574 11.51 7.42 -9.38
N ALA A 575 11.64 7.35 -8.05
CA ALA A 575 10.56 7.60 -7.09
C ALA A 575 9.80 8.92 -7.32
N PHE A 576 10.52 9.97 -7.70
CA PHE A 576 9.97 11.29 -8.02
C PHE A 576 8.96 11.27 -9.18
N ALA A 577 9.06 10.31 -10.10
CA ALA A 577 8.15 10.09 -11.22
C ALA A 577 7.21 8.90 -10.99
N HIS A 578 7.64 7.86 -10.27
CA HIS A 578 6.84 6.66 -10.01
C HIS A 578 5.72 6.91 -8.99
N ASN A 579 6.01 7.56 -7.85
CA ASN A 579 5.02 8.02 -6.88
C ASN A 579 5.67 8.92 -5.80
N ALA A 580 6.00 10.16 -6.14
CA ALA A 580 6.67 11.07 -5.19
C ALA A 580 5.88 11.27 -3.89
N LYS A 581 4.54 11.39 -3.99
CA LYS A 581 3.64 11.63 -2.86
C LYS A 581 3.68 10.52 -1.82
N TYR A 582 3.69 9.26 -2.26
CA TYR A 582 3.82 8.13 -1.34
C TYR A 582 5.14 8.19 -0.56
N ILE A 583 6.25 8.47 -1.23
CA ILE A 583 7.56 8.58 -0.56
C ILE A 583 7.61 9.79 0.38
N ILE A 584 7.05 10.94 -0.02
CA ILE A 584 6.85 12.11 0.85
C ILE A 584 6.09 11.72 2.12
N GLN A 585 4.97 11.00 2.01
CA GLN A 585 4.18 10.57 3.16
C GLN A 585 4.96 9.63 4.09
N LEU A 586 5.75 8.68 3.55
CA LEU A 586 6.61 7.80 4.34
C LEU A 586 7.69 8.58 5.10
N LEU A 587 8.39 9.49 4.41
CA LEU A 587 9.46 10.31 5.00
C LEU A 587 8.90 11.25 6.07
N HIS A 588 7.82 11.98 5.75
CA HIS A 588 7.12 12.89 6.65
C HIS A 588 6.65 12.17 7.92
N ASP A 589 5.92 11.07 7.79
CA ASP A 589 5.38 10.37 8.96
C ASP A 589 6.48 9.74 9.81
N SER A 590 7.60 9.28 9.22
CA SER A 590 8.77 8.84 9.98
C SER A 590 9.51 9.98 10.69
N ILE A 591 9.59 11.19 10.11
CA ILE A 591 10.12 12.37 10.81
C ILE A 591 9.22 12.75 11.98
N VAL A 592 7.90 12.80 11.77
CA VAL A 592 6.90 13.10 12.83
C VAL A 592 6.96 12.07 13.95
N ASP A 593 7.06 10.78 13.63
CA ASP A 593 7.17 9.69 14.61
C ASP A 593 8.46 9.79 15.46
N LEU A 594 9.60 10.15 14.87
CA LEU A 594 10.84 10.40 15.64
C LEU A 594 10.75 11.69 16.48
N ASN A 595 10.09 12.73 15.98
CA ASN A 595 9.86 14.00 16.66
C ASN A 595 9.01 13.88 17.93
N VAL A 596 8.27 12.79 18.16
CA VAL A 596 7.59 12.51 19.44
C VAL A 596 8.60 12.35 20.60
N VAL A 597 9.86 12.00 20.30
CA VAL A 597 10.92 11.75 21.29
C VAL A 597 12.02 12.82 21.24
N ILE A 598 12.37 13.30 20.05
CA ILE A 598 13.23 14.48 19.87
C ILE A 598 12.46 15.69 20.40
N ALA A 599 13.12 16.77 20.84
CA ALA A 599 12.40 17.94 21.35
C ALA A 599 11.54 18.59 20.25
N ASP A 600 10.27 18.91 20.57
CA ASP A 600 9.30 19.52 19.66
C ASP A 600 9.93 20.67 18.86
N GLY A 601 10.01 20.47 17.54
CA GLY A 601 10.39 21.50 16.57
C GLY A 601 11.74 21.33 15.87
N ALA A 602 12.60 20.39 16.27
CA ALA A 602 13.92 20.21 15.63
C ALA A 602 13.85 19.94 14.11
N TYR A 603 12.83 19.18 13.68
CA TYR A 603 12.50 18.93 12.27
C TYR A 603 11.00 19.15 12.05
N ALA A 604 10.51 20.35 12.37
CA ALA A 604 9.09 20.68 12.30
C ALA A 604 8.52 20.54 10.87
N LEU A 605 7.55 19.64 10.72
CA LEU A 605 6.71 19.46 9.52
C LEU A 605 5.24 19.62 9.94
N SER A 606 4.38 19.98 8.99
CA SER A 606 2.94 20.12 9.20
C SER A 606 2.13 19.22 8.27
N ASP A 607 0.94 18.78 8.68
CA ASP A 607 0.07 17.94 7.84
C ASP A 607 -0.28 18.59 6.47
N ASP A 608 -0.23 19.93 6.41
CA ASP A 608 -0.39 20.75 5.18
C ASP A 608 0.76 20.58 4.17
N GLN A 609 1.89 19.99 4.61
CA GLN A 609 3.07 19.63 3.84
C GLN A 609 3.16 18.11 3.61
N ARG A 610 2.23 17.31 4.14
CA ARG A 610 2.18 15.85 3.92
C ARG A 610 1.47 15.48 2.61
N ASN A 611 0.47 16.26 2.21
CA ASN A 611 -0.41 15.94 1.09
C ASN A 611 -0.71 17.19 0.24
N ASP A 612 -1.02 16.99 -1.05
CA ASP A 612 -1.60 18.04 -1.89
C ASP A 612 -2.96 18.50 -1.37
N LYS A 613 -3.41 19.67 -1.83
CA LYS A 613 -4.71 20.25 -1.46
C LYS A 613 -5.78 19.98 -2.51
N GLY A 614 -7.04 19.94 -2.08
CA GLY A 614 -8.18 19.78 -2.97
C GLY A 614 -8.21 18.41 -3.68
N HIS A 615 -8.46 18.43 -4.99
CA HIS A 615 -8.70 17.21 -5.79
C HIS A 615 -7.50 16.26 -5.92
N PHE A 616 -6.28 16.71 -5.61
CA PHE A 616 -5.06 15.91 -5.75
C PHE A 616 -4.60 15.24 -4.44
N ASN A 617 -5.40 15.33 -3.36
CA ASN A 617 -5.14 14.66 -2.09
C ASN A 617 -5.55 13.18 -2.15
N GLY A 618 -4.64 12.32 -2.62
CA GLY A 618 -4.84 10.86 -2.74
C GLY A 618 -4.98 10.12 -1.41
N ALA A 619 -4.62 10.74 -0.28
CA ALA A 619 -4.83 10.21 1.07
C ALA A 619 -6.07 10.79 1.79
N GLY A 620 -6.81 11.72 1.16
CA GLY A 620 -8.01 12.31 1.72
C GLY A 620 -9.22 11.37 1.69
N GLU A 621 -10.14 11.50 2.66
CA GLU A 621 -11.37 10.69 2.76
C GLU A 621 -12.17 10.66 1.44
N ALA A 622 -12.21 11.78 0.71
CA ALA A 622 -12.90 11.87 -0.59
C ALA A 622 -12.34 10.96 -1.69
N ALA A 623 -11.08 10.53 -1.58
CA ALA A 623 -10.48 9.52 -2.46
C ALA A 623 -10.55 8.11 -1.85
N ARG A 624 -10.57 7.99 -0.52
CA ARG A 624 -10.21 6.76 0.22
C ARG A 624 -11.30 6.14 1.10
N HIS A 625 -12.52 6.63 0.96
CA HIS A 625 -13.71 6.07 1.60
C HIS A 625 -13.89 4.55 1.39
N TRP A 626 -13.47 4.04 0.22
CA TRP A 626 -13.63 2.65 -0.24
C TRP A 626 -12.45 1.74 0.10
N ASP A 627 -11.38 2.21 0.75
CA ASP A 627 -10.26 1.39 1.24
C ASP A 627 -10.73 0.26 2.18
N ALA A 628 -11.83 0.56 2.88
CA ALA A 628 -12.59 -0.30 3.77
C ALA A 628 -13.40 -1.40 3.05
N GLU A 629 -13.67 -1.26 1.76
CA GLU A 629 -14.53 -2.19 1.02
C GLU A 629 -13.69 -3.35 0.48
N ALA A 630 -14.13 -4.59 0.72
CA ALA A 630 -13.40 -5.81 0.35
C ALA A 630 -13.10 -5.94 -1.16
N THR A 631 -13.75 -5.15 -2.00
CA THR A 631 -13.59 -5.11 -3.45
C THR A 631 -12.45 -4.18 -3.91
N GLY A 632 -12.01 -3.20 -3.09
CA GLY A 632 -10.96 -2.24 -3.47
C GLY A 632 -11.29 -1.37 -4.69
N VAL A 633 -12.57 -1.22 -5.04
CA VAL A 633 -13.06 -0.43 -6.18
C VAL A 633 -14.12 0.57 -5.73
N VAL A 634 -14.29 1.63 -6.51
CA VAL A 634 -15.32 2.64 -6.27
C VAL A 634 -16.68 2.04 -6.62
N ALA A 635 -17.59 1.96 -5.65
CA ALA A 635 -18.93 1.44 -5.85
C ALA A 635 -19.66 2.18 -6.99
N ALA A 636 -20.45 1.45 -7.79
CA ALA A 636 -21.08 1.93 -9.02
C ALA A 636 -21.68 3.34 -8.90
N SER A 637 -22.54 3.59 -7.90
CA SER A 637 -23.23 4.87 -7.66
C SER A 637 -22.32 6.07 -7.33
N CYS A 638 -21.02 5.84 -7.17
CA CYS A 638 -20.00 6.85 -6.83
C CYS A 638 -19.00 7.09 -7.98
N THR A 639 -18.95 6.19 -8.97
CA THR A 639 -17.97 6.22 -10.08
C THR A 639 -17.98 7.51 -10.88
N LYS A 640 -19.14 8.17 -11.06
CA LYS A 640 -19.26 9.47 -11.75
C LYS A 640 -18.28 10.52 -11.23
N CYS A 641 -18.04 10.55 -9.92
CA CYS A 641 -17.23 11.59 -9.26
C CYS A 641 -15.89 11.06 -8.75
N HIS A 642 -15.85 9.79 -8.36
CA HIS A 642 -14.71 9.20 -7.65
C HIS A 642 -14.00 8.08 -8.41
N GLY A 643 -14.49 7.73 -9.61
CA GLY A 643 -13.85 6.80 -10.54
C GLY A 643 -13.08 7.48 -11.67
N GLY A 644 -12.66 8.74 -11.43
CA GLY A 644 -11.69 9.44 -12.26
C GLY A 644 -12.14 9.67 -13.70
N SER A 645 -11.16 9.67 -14.59
CA SER A 645 -11.40 9.85 -16.02
C SER A 645 -12.29 8.78 -16.62
N GLU A 646 -12.20 7.53 -16.18
CA GLU A 646 -13.03 6.43 -16.66
C GLU A 646 -14.49 6.59 -16.22
N GLY A 647 -14.73 6.76 -14.92
CA GLY A 647 -16.06 6.88 -14.34
C GLY A 647 -16.82 8.12 -14.83
N LEU A 648 -16.14 9.26 -14.95
CA LEU A 648 -16.75 10.47 -15.51
C LEU A 648 -16.97 10.35 -17.03
N SER A 649 -16.04 9.76 -17.79
CA SER A 649 -16.24 9.54 -19.24
C SER A 649 -17.37 8.55 -19.52
N TYR A 650 -17.51 7.51 -18.69
CA TYR A 650 -18.63 6.58 -18.75
C TYR A 650 -19.95 7.32 -18.48
N TYR A 651 -20.02 8.11 -17.39
CA TYR A 651 -21.22 8.88 -17.07
C TYR A 651 -21.61 9.87 -18.18
N LEU A 652 -20.66 10.64 -18.72
CA LEU A 652 -20.91 11.61 -19.79
C LEU A 652 -21.33 10.94 -21.10
N SER A 653 -20.90 9.70 -21.38
CA SER A 653 -21.24 8.98 -22.61
C SER A 653 -22.49 8.09 -22.50
N LYS A 654 -22.88 7.69 -21.29
CA LYS A 654 -24.04 6.78 -21.05
C LYS A 654 -25.20 7.42 -20.30
N GLY A 655 -25.00 8.57 -19.66
CA GLY A 655 -25.99 9.24 -18.80
C GLY A 655 -26.28 8.52 -17.48
N VAL A 656 -25.52 7.48 -17.15
CA VAL A 656 -25.63 6.63 -15.95
C VAL A 656 -24.24 6.24 -15.46
N GLU A 657 -24.11 5.94 -14.18
CA GLU A 657 -22.86 5.52 -13.55
C GLU A 657 -22.35 4.15 -14.06
N SER A 658 -21.04 3.88 -13.91
CA SER A 658 -20.42 2.62 -14.33
C SER A 658 -20.89 1.44 -13.46
N PRO A 659 -21.44 0.36 -14.03
CA PRO A 659 -22.01 -0.75 -13.26
C PRO A 659 -20.96 -1.67 -12.63
N THR A 660 -19.74 -1.70 -13.15
CA THR A 660 -18.64 -2.59 -12.70
C THR A 660 -17.81 -2.02 -11.55
N GLY A 661 -18.05 -0.76 -11.18
CA GLY A 661 -17.07 0.03 -10.43
C GLY A 661 -15.85 0.40 -11.29
N THR A 662 -14.89 1.07 -10.67
CA THR A 662 -13.59 1.47 -11.24
C THR A 662 -12.50 1.30 -10.18
N GLU A 663 -11.24 1.10 -10.58
CA GLU A 663 -10.12 1.17 -9.62
C GLU A 663 -10.15 2.53 -8.90
N GLN A 664 -9.78 2.55 -7.62
CA GLN A 664 -9.68 3.77 -6.82
C GLN A 664 -8.61 4.72 -7.39
N ASP A 665 -8.94 5.99 -7.56
CA ASP A 665 -7.97 7.00 -8.00
C ASP A 665 -7.28 7.65 -6.81
N ASN A 666 -6.04 8.05 -7.04
CA ASN A 666 -5.19 8.69 -6.04
C ASN A 666 -5.38 10.22 -6.04
N GLY A 667 -6.63 10.64 -5.82
CA GLY A 667 -7.13 11.96 -6.23
C GLY A 667 -7.57 11.95 -7.70
N LEU A 668 -8.16 13.05 -8.18
CA LEU A 668 -8.60 13.15 -9.58
C LEU A 668 -7.40 13.19 -10.53
N ASP A 669 -7.36 12.24 -11.47
CA ASP A 669 -6.38 12.25 -12.54
C ASP A 669 -6.59 13.44 -13.50
N CYS A 670 -5.55 13.83 -14.25
CA CYS A 670 -5.65 14.97 -15.17
C CYS A 670 -6.66 14.74 -16.31
N ALA A 671 -6.84 13.50 -16.77
CA ALA A 671 -7.81 13.14 -17.81
C ALA A 671 -9.27 13.23 -17.33
N THR A 672 -9.52 13.34 -16.02
CA THR A 672 -10.85 13.62 -15.45
C THR A 672 -11.37 14.96 -15.93
N CYS A 673 -10.49 15.98 -15.97
CA CYS A 673 -10.86 17.32 -16.42
C CYS A 673 -10.41 17.64 -17.86
N HIS A 674 -9.32 17.05 -18.34
CA HIS A 674 -8.76 17.36 -19.66
C HIS A 674 -9.07 16.26 -20.70
N THR A 675 -9.15 16.65 -21.97
CA THR A 675 -9.42 15.75 -23.10
C THR A 675 -8.15 15.30 -23.83
N SER A 676 -7.08 16.10 -23.74
CA SER A 676 -5.77 15.82 -24.30
C SER A 676 -4.72 16.66 -23.58
N PHE A 677 -3.44 16.33 -23.78
CA PHE A 677 -2.30 16.91 -23.08
C PHE A 677 -1.30 17.49 -24.09
N GLY A 678 -0.63 18.57 -23.70
CA GLY A 678 0.18 19.42 -24.57
C GLY A 678 0.02 20.89 -24.19
N ALA A 679 0.60 21.80 -24.99
CA ALA A 679 0.70 23.23 -24.67
C ALA A 679 -0.64 23.95 -24.36
N THR A 680 -1.79 23.42 -24.79
CA THR A 680 -3.12 24.00 -24.57
C THR A 680 -4.02 23.20 -23.62
N ALA A 681 -3.67 21.95 -23.30
CA ALA A 681 -4.40 21.02 -22.42
C ALA A 681 -5.93 21.25 -22.33
N PRO A 682 -6.72 21.03 -23.42
CA PRO A 682 -8.12 21.43 -23.47
C PRO A 682 -9.01 20.71 -22.46
N VAL A 683 -9.75 21.49 -21.67
CA VAL A 683 -10.70 21.03 -20.64
C VAL A 683 -11.98 20.46 -21.27
N ARG A 684 -12.55 19.43 -20.65
CA ARG A 684 -13.85 18.84 -21.00
C ARG A 684 -14.96 19.87 -20.81
N LEU A 685 -15.82 20.00 -21.81
CA LEU A 685 -16.95 20.91 -21.79
C LEU A 685 -18.25 20.12 -21.65
N VAL A 686 -19.09 20.48 -20.68
CA VAL A 686 -20.37 19.83 -20.42
C VAL A 686 -21.51 20.81 -20.71
N ASP A 687 -22.50 20.41 -21.50
CA ASP A 687 -23.57 21.33 -21.94
C ASP A 687 -24.59 21.65 -20.85
N SER A 688 -24.89 20.70 -19.96
CA SER A 688 -25.80 20.89 -18.82
C SER A 688 -25.63 19.80 -17.76
N VAL A 689 -26.12 20.07 -16.55
CA VAL A 689 -26.05 19.19 -15.38
C VAL A 689 -27.44 18.75 -14.95
N LYS A 690 -27.57 17.51 -14.49
CA LYS A 690 -28.81 16.99 -13.88
C LYS A 690 -28.71 17.02 -12.36
N PHE A 691 -29.50 17.86 -11.71
CA PHE A 691 -29.61 17.87 -10.24
C PHE A 691 -30.50 16.71 -9.74
N PRO A 692 -30.29 16.23 -8.49
CA PRO A 692 -31.13 15.22 -7.88
C PRO A 692 -32.63 15.56 -7.94
N GLY A 693 -33.46 14.65 -8.44
CA GLY A 693 -34.91 14.85 -8.56
C GLY A 693 -35.38 15.86 -9.61
N ALA A 694 -34.47 16.52 -10.34
CA ALA A 694 -34.84 17.37 -11.47
C ALA A 694 -35.22 16.54 -12.71
N THR A 695 -36.33 16.89 -13.34
CA THR A 695 -36.80 16.28 -14.60
C THR A 695 -36.08 16.83 -15.83
N ALA A 696 -35.67 18.10 -15.78
CA ALA A 696 -34.85 18.78 -16.79
C ALA A 696 -33.39 18.93 -16.32
N THR A 697 -32.49 19.20 -17.26
CA THR A 697 -31.11 19.61 -16.95
C THR A 697 -31.01 21.13 -16.80
N PHE A 698 -29.97 21.58 -16.11
CA PHE A 698 -29.66 22.98 -15.82
C PHE A 698 -28.30 23.35 -16.41
N SER A 699 -28.15 24.56 -16.96
CA SER A 699 -26.83 25.11 -17.36
C SER A 699 -26.54 26.37 -16.56
N PHE A 700 -25.29 26.54 -16.13
CA PHE A 700 -24.84 27.74 -15.42
C PHE A 700 -24.64 28.97 -16.31
N GLY A 701 -24.83 28.83 -17.63
CA GLY A 701 -24.77 29.96 -18.56
C GLY A 701 -25.04 29.57 -20.01
N THR A 702 -24.40 30.31 -20.90
CA THR A 702 -24.52 30.24 -22.37
C THR A 702 -23.85 29.00 -22.97
N THR A 703 -23.81 28.91 -24.30
CA THR A 703 -23.05 27.88 -25.03
C THR A 703 -21.52 28.11 -25.04
N GLU A 704 -21.00 29.07 -24.27
CA GLU A 704 -19.57 29.39 -24.22
C GLU A 704 -18.76 28.45 -23.31
N ALA A 705 -17.46 28.34 -23.59
CA ALA A 705 -16.58 27.39 -22.90
C ALA A 705 -16.45 27.59 -21.37
N PRO A 706 -16.40 28.82 -20.80
CA PRO A 706 -16.33 29.01 -19.36
C PRO A 706 -17.57 28.47 -18.62
N ASP A 707 -18.75 28.68 -19.19
CA ASP A 707 -20.02 28.20 -18.64
C ASP A 707 -20.12 26.66 -18.74
N LYS A 708 -19.66 26.06 -19.85
CA LYS A 708 -19.56 24.60 -19.99
C LYS A 708 -18.52 23.95 -19.07
N MET A 709 -17.47 24.68 -18.68
CA MET A 709 -16.52 24.24 -17.66
C MET A 709 -17.13 24.34 -16.24
N MET A 710 -18.05 25.27 -15.98
CA MET A 710 -18.83 25.23 -14.74
C MET A 710 -19.72 23.99 -14.64
N ASN A 711 -20.37 23.62 -15.73
CA ASN A 711 -21.18 22.41 -15.81
C ASN A 711 -20.35 21.13 -15.57
N LEU A 712 -19.07 21.10 -15.98
CA LEU A 712 -18.14 20.01 -15.63
C LEU A 712 -18.01 19.87 -14.10
N CYS A 713 -17.62 20.93 -13.39
CA CYS A 713 -17.49 20.89 -11.93
C CYS A 713 -18.83 20.56 -11.24
N ALA A 714 -19.92 21.15 -11.74
CA ALA A 714 -21.26 20.95 -11.20
C ALA A 714 -21.80 19.53 -11.42
N THR A 715 -21.27 18.76 -12.38
CA THR A 715 -21.62 17.33 -12.57
C THR A 715 -21.29 16.50 -11.33
N CYS A 716 -20.23 16.86 -10.60
CA CYS A 716 -19.83 16.21 -9.35
C CYS A 716 -20.39 16.94 -8.12
N HIS A 717 -20.34 18.28 -8.08
CA HIS A 717 -20.82 19.10 -6.96
C HIS A 717 -22.35 19.39 -6.98
N SER A 718 -23.12 18.53 -7.64
CA SER A 718 -24.60 18.62 -7.72
C SER A 718 -25.31 18.24 -6.43
N GLY A 719 -24.64 17.55 -5.49
CA GLY A 719 -25.31 16.77 -4.46
C GLY A 719 -25.98 15.50 -5.00
N ARG A 720 -26.52 14.69 -4.09
CA ARG A 720 -27.16 13.38 -4.33
C ARG A 720 -28.64 13.30 -3.93
N GLU A 721 -29.13 14.22 -3.11
CA GLU A 721 -30.52 14.24 -2.62
C GLU A 721 -31.21 15.56 -2.95
N SER A 722 -32.54 15.55 -2.96
CA SER A 722 -33.40 16.73 -3.06
C SER A 722 -34.73 16.48 -2.37
N LYS A 723 -35.59 17.49 -2.25
CA LYS A 723 -36.95 17.29 -1.72
C LYS A 723 -37.68 16.10 -2.35
N ALA A 724 -37.59 15.94 -3.67
CA ALA A 724 -38.24 14.86 -4.39
C ALA A 724 -37.68 13.47 -4.05
N THR A 725 -36.36 13.33 -3.83
CA THR A 725 -35.77 12.04 -3.43
C THR A 725 -36.07 11.70 -1.97
N ILE A 726 -36.08 12.71 -1.09
CA ILE A 726 -36.45 12.56 0.33
C ILE A 726 -37.92 12.18 0.49
N ASP A 727 -38.84 12.90 -0.16
CA ASP A 727 -40.28 12.60 -0.10
C ASP A 727 -40.58 11.19 -0.65
N LYS A 728 -39.96 10.81 -1.77
CA LYS A 728 -40.06 9.45 -2.31
C LYS A 728 -39.50 8.41 -1.34
N TYR A 729 -38.32 8.65 -0.76
CA TYR A 729 -37.72 7.72 0.20
C TYR A 729 -38.62 7.50 1.42
N ILE A 730 -39.22 8.57 1.96
CA ILE A 730 -40.16 8.50 3.08
C ILE A 730 -41.37 7.64 2.70
N ALA A 731 -42.00 7.91 1.54
CA ALA A 731 -43.14 7.14 1.06
C ALA A 731 -42.79 5.66 0.83
N ASP A 732 -41.63 5.36 0.22
CA ASP A 732 -41.17 3.99 -0.04
C ASP A 732 -40.91 3.22 1.27
N GLN A 733 -40.25 3.82 2.28
CA GLN A 733 -40.04 3.16 3.58
C GLN A 733 -41.35 2.97 4.34
N GLN A 734 -42.26 3.95 4.32
CA GLN A 734 -43.58 3.84 4.93
C GLN A 734 -44.40 2.71 4.31
N ALA A 735 -44.46 2.64 2.97
CA ALA A 735 -45.12 1.55 2.25
C ALA A 735 -44.50 0.18 2.56
N ALA A 736 -43.17 0.12 2.74
CA ALA A 736 -42.45 -1.09 3.13
C ALA A 736 -42.49 -1.40 4.64
N SER A 737 -43.14 -0.57 5.47
CA SER A 737 -43.11 -0.65 6.94
C SER A 737 -41.70 -0.71 7.54
N LYS A 738 -40.75 0.04 6.96
CA LYS A 738 -39.35 0.11 7.36
C LYS A 738 -39.02 1.42 8.09
N ALA A 739 -38.00 1.38 8.94
CA ALA A 739 -37.48 2.56 9.61
C ALA A 739 -36.84 3.54 8.62
N LEU A 740 -36.99 4.84 8.87
CA LEU A 740 -36.27 5.87 8.14
C LEU A 740 -34.81 5.92 8.61
N ALA A 741 -33.91 6.15 7.66
CA ALA A 741 -32.49 6.39 7.91
C ALA A 741 -32.14 7.78 7.38
N PHE A 742 -31.10 8.41 7.93
CA PHE A 742 -30.64 9.70 7.44
C PHE A 742 -30.18 9.62 5.98
N ARG A 743 -30.58 10.60 5.17
CA ARG A 743 -30.21 10.73 3.76
C ARG A 743 -29.38 11.99 3.61
N ASN A 744 -28.09 11.81 3.34
CA ASN A 744 -27.13 12.91 3.23
C ASN A 744 -27.17 13.51 1.82
N VAL A 745 -27.21 14.84 1.69
CA VAL A 745 -27.03 15.57 0.41
C VAL A 745 -25.75 15.15 -0.34
N HIS A 746 -24.80 14.58 0.40
CA HIS A 746 -23.45 14.25 0.00
C HIS A 746 -22.57 15.49 -0.15
N TYR A 747 -21.29 15.31 0.13
CA TYR A 747 -20.47 16.38 0.65
C TYR A 747 -20.15 17.45 -0.41
N VAL A 748 -20.27 18.73 -0.01
CA VAL A 748 -20.05 19.91 -0.86
C VAL A 748 -20.95 19.96 -2.12
N PRO A 749 -22.29 20.12 -1.96
CA PRO A 749 -23.23 20.36 -3.07
C PRO A 749 -23.15 21.83 -3.57
N ALA A 750 -21.94 22.34 -3.77
CA ALA A 750 -21.67 23.76 -4.01
C ALA A 750 -22.37 24.30 -5.27
N ALA A 751 -22.46 23.50 -6.33
CA ALA A 751 -23.17 23.90 -7.54
C ALA A 751 -24.67 24.06 -7.27
N ALA A 752 -25.27 23.18 -6.48
CA ALA A 752 -26.68 23.28 -6.11
C ALA A 752 -26.96 24.51 -5.24
N THR A 753 -26.05 24.84 -4.31
CA THR A 753 -26.12 26.08 -3.51
C THR A 753 -26.03 27.34 -4.39
N ILE A 754 -25.26 27.33 -5.49
CA ILE A 754 -25.23 28.43 -6.46
C ILE A 754 -26.50 28.47 -7.31
N ALA A 755 -27.00 27.31 -7.77
CA ALA A 755 -28.24 27.20 -8.55
C ALA A 755 -29.49 27.61 -7.74
N GLY A 756 -29.46 27.47 -6.41
CA GLY A 756 -30.58 27.78 -5.53
C GLY A 756 -31.78 26.88 -5.81
N SER A 757 -32.98 27.45 -5.82
CA SER A 757 -34.22 26.71 -6.13
C SER A 757 -34.26 26.12 -7.55
N ALA A 758 -33.42 26.60 -8.48
CA ALA A 758 -33.28 25.96 -9.79
C ALA A 758 -32.50 24.63 -9.73
N GLY A 759 -31.69 24.44 -8.68
CA GLY A 759 -31.08 23.15 -8.35
C GLY A 759 -31.98 22.25 -7.50
N GLY A 760 -32.83 22.83 -6.64
CA GLY A 760 -33.87 22.10 -5.89
C GLY A 760 -33.39 21.09 -4.84
N VAL A 761 -32.08 21.10 -4.52
CA VAL A 761 -31.39 20.13 -3.65
C VAL A 761 -31.70 20.33 -2.16
N GLY A 762 -31.96 21.57 -1.73
CA GLY A 762 -32.46 21.82 -0.39
C GLY A 762 -33.87 21.27 -0.18
N TYR A 763 -34.24 20.94 1.06
CA TYR A 763 -35.63 20.58 1.37
C TYR A 763 -36.50 21.85 1.42
N GLU A 764 -37.05 22.24 0.28
CA GLU A 764 -37.89 23.44 0.13
C GLU A 764 -39.34 23.18 0.57
N TYR A 765 -39.79 23.82 1.65
CA TYR A 765 -41.13 23.62 2.22
C TYR A 765 -42.24 24.21 1.35
N ALA A 766 -43.37 23.51 1.27
CA ALA A 766 -44.54 23.96 0.53
C ALA A 766 -45.06 25.32 1.02
N GLY A 767 -45.50 26.17 0.10
CA GLY A 767 -45.98 27.52 0.40
C GLY A 767 -44.90 28.53 0.83
N LYS A 768 -43.61 28.20 0.67
CA LYS A 768 -42.49 29.13 0.87
C LYS A 768 -41.82 29.45 -0.46
N THR A 769 -41.29 30.67 -0.57
CA THR A 769 -40.48 31.11 -1.72
C THR A 769 -39.01 31.10 -1.33
N TYR A 770 -38.20 30.47 -2.17
CA TYR A 770 -36.76 30.34 -1.98
C TYR A 770 -36.01 31.17 -3.04
N ARG A 771 -34.70 31.37 -2.84
CA ARG A 771 -33.87 32.13 -3.78
C ARG A 771 -33.44 31.21 -4.93
N GLY A 772 -33.73 31.64 -6.16
CA GLY A 772 -33.13 31.08 -7.37
C GLY A 772 -31.63 31.36 -7.47
N THR A 773 -31.08 31.14 -8.67
CA THR A 773 -29.63 31.15 -8.92
C THR A 773 -28.92 32.42 -8.48
N ARG A 774 -27.79 32.27 -7.79
CA ARG A 774 -26.93 33.38 -7.36
C ARG A 774 -26.09 33.88 -8.53
N ASN A 775 -26.46 35.02 -9.07
CA ASN A 775 -25.62 35.77 -10.00
C ASN A 775 -24.62 36.64 -9.20
N HIS A 776 -23.33 36.37 -9.35
CA HIS A 776 -22.23 37.26 -8.93
C HIS A 776 -21.68 37.95 -10.19
N ALA A 777 -21.28 39.22 -10.09
CA ALA A 777 -20.56 39.90 -11.17
C ALA A 777 -19.34 39.08 -11.63
N ALA A 778 -19.05 39.10 -12.93
CA ALA A 778 -17.92 38.38 -13.50
C ALA A 778 -16.59 38.97 -13.01
N ILE A 779 -15.68 38.12 -12.54
CA ILE A 779 -14.34 38.52 -12.09
C ILE A 779 -13.37 38.19 -13.23
N ALA A 780 -12.68 39.19 -13.78
CA ALA A 780 -11.74 39.05 -14.89
C ALA A 780 -12.31 38.23 -16.08
N ASN A 781 -13.53 38.59 -16.53
CA ASN A 781 -14.29 37.92 -17.60
C ASN A 781 -14.59 36.42 -17.34
N LYS A 782 -14.60 35.98 -16.08
CA LYS A 782 -15.01 34.63 -15.66
C LYS A 782 -16.27 34.70 -14.80
N THR A 783 -17.16 33.73 -14.99
CA THR A 783 -18.40 33.53 -14.25
C THR A 783 -18.29 32.38 -13.23
N GLY A 784 -19.06 32.48 -12.15
CA GLY A 784 -19.25 31.45 -11.12
C GLY A 784 -18.00 30.73 -10.62
N CYS A 785 -18.00 29.38 -10.62
CA CYS A 785 -16.99 28.57 -9.92
C CYS A 785 -15.56 28.92 -10.35
N VAL A 786 -15.29 29.02 -11.65
CA VAL A 786 -13.94 29.26 -12.18
C VAL A 786 -13.47 30.71 -12.04
N ALA A 787 -14.38 31.63 -11.69
CA ALA A 787 -14.05 33.00 -11.30
C ALA A 787 -13.44 33.06 -9.89
N CYS A 788 -13.95 32.25 -8.95
CA CYS A 788 -13.45 32.20 -7.58
C CYS A 788 -12.30 31.20 -7.40
N HIS A 789 -12.42 29.98 -7.95
CA HIS A 789 -11.45 28.89 -7.80
C HIS A 789 -10.31 28.93 -8.84
N ALA A 790 -10.38 29.84 -9.82
CA ALA A 790 -9.33 30.22 -10.77
C ALA A 790 -8.32 29.13 -11.21
N PRO A 791 -8.77 27.96 -11.72
CA PRO A 791 -7.91 26.78 -11.92
C PRO A 791 -6.70 27.02 -12.85
N GLY A 792 -6.85 27.88 -13.86
CA GLY A 792 -5.75 28.24 -14.78
C GLY A 792 -4.80 29.34 -14.29
N ALA A 793 -5.02 29.91 -13.10
CA ALA A 793 -4.13 30.92 -12.50
C ALA A 793 -3.54 30.47 -11.16
N ASN A 794 -4.14 29.46 -10.52
CA ASN A 794 -3.62 28.84 -9.31
C ASN A 794 -2.93 27.51 -9.61
N GLN A 795 -2.71 26.77 -8.54
CA GLN A 795 -2.05 25.49 -8.45
C GLN A 795 -2.87 24.31 -8.98
N HIS A 796 -4.09 24.51 -9.48
CA HIS A 796 -5.11 23.45 -9.45
C HIS A 796 -5.36 22.90 -8.03
N SER A 797 -5.06 23.68 -6.98
CA SER A 797 -5.52 23.43 -5.60
C SER A 797 -7.04 23.55 -5.48
N PHE A 798 -7.65 24.28 -6.42
CA PHE A 798 -9.04 24.75 -6.40
C PHE A 798 -9.41 25.50 -5.11
N GLN A 799 -8.46 26.07 -4.38
CA GLN A 799 -8.77 26.86 -3.19
C GLN A 799 -9.07 28.33 -3.57
N VAL A 800 -10.06 28.92 -2.91
CA VAL A 800 -10.44 30.34 -3.11
C VAL A 800 -9.40 31.29 -2.52
N SER A 801 -8.63 30.82 -1.52
CA SER A 801 -7.46 31.48 -0.94
C SER A 801 -6.46 31.97 -1.99
N ASP A 802 -6.19 31.11 -2.97
CA ASP A 802 -5.17 31.31 -4.00
C ASP A 802 -5.52 32.44 -4.97
N ASN A 803 -6.78 32.90 -4.93
CA ASN A 803 -7.32 33.98 -5.75
C ASN A 803 -7.88 35.14 -4.90
N ALA A 804 -7.52 35.22 -3.61
CA ALA A 804 -8.05 36.24 -2.70
C ALA A 804 -7.81 37.69 -3.18
N GLY A 805 -6.70 37.94 -3.88
CA GLY A 805 -6.38 39.25 -4.47
C GLY A 805 -7.39 39.71 -5.54
N ALA A 806 -8.06 38.79 -6.23
CA ALA A 806 -9.12 39.14 -7.18
C ALA A 806 -10.40 39.64 -6.48
N CYS A 807 -10.61 39.26 -5.22
CA CYS A 807 -11.71 39.76 -4.39
C CYS A 807 -11.46 41.20 -3.92
N THR A 808 -10.20 41.59 -3.66
CA THR A 808 -9.83 42.90 -3.09
C THR A 808 -10.37 44.09 -3.89
N ALA A 809 -10.46 43.96 -5.22
CA ALA A 809 -10.94 45.03 -6.11
C ALA A 809 -12.41 45.46 -5.84
N CYS A 810 -13.25 44.58 -5.30
CA CYS A 810 -14.64 44.89 -4.92
C CYS A 810 -14.90 44.74 -3.41
N HIS A 811 -14.05 43.99 -2.71
CA HIS A 811 -14.09 43.74 -1.27
C HIS A 811 -12.79 44.20 -0.64
N GLY A 812 -12.56 45.52 -0.57
CA GLY A 812 -11.27 46.14 -0.22
C GLY A 812 -10.68 45.78 1.16
N SER A 813 -11.43 45.13 2.03
CA SER A 813 -10.96 44.58 3.32
C SER A 813 -10.42 43.14 3.23
N VAL A 814 -10.48 42.50 2.05
CA VAL A 814 -10.08 41.11 1.82
C VAL A 814 -8.72 41.09 1.14
N THR A 815 -7.69 40.68 1.88
CA THR A 815 -6.33 40.44 1.37
C THR A 815 -5.83 39.02 1.66
N SER A 816 -6.62 38.20 2.36
CA SER A 816 -6.26 36.85 2.79
C SER A 816 -7.46 35.90 2.83
N ALA A 817 -7.20 34.59 2.89
CA ALA A 817 -8.22 33.55 2.98
C ALA A 817 -9.13 33.69 4.20
N ALA A 818 -8.55 34.03 5.36
CA ALA A 818 -9.28 34.21 6.62
C ALA A 818 -10.29 35.37 6.58
N GLN A 819 -10.10 36.34 5.68
CA GLN A 819 -11.03 37.45 5.48
C GLN A 819 -12.18 37.11 4.51
N LEU A 820 -12.14 35.98 3.79
CA LEU A 820 -13.25 35.57 2.91
C LEU A 820 -14.52 35.27 3.71
N THR A 821 -14.39 34.77 4.94
CA THR A 821 -15.52 34.51 5.86
C THR A 821 -16.00 35.76 6.60
N SER A 822 -15.21 36.84 6.62
CA SER A 822 -15.63 38.13 7.19
C SER A 822 -16.38 39.02 6.19
N ILE A 823 -16.47 38.63 4.92
CA ILE A 823 -17.25 39.36 3.90
C ILE A 823 -18.73 39.42 4.30
N ARG A 824 -19.18 40.63 4.62
CA ARG A 824 -20.59 41.00 4.66
C ARG A 824 -20.81 42.08 3.60
N GLY A 825 -21.67 41.80 2.62
CA GLY A 825 -21.99 42.79 1.59
C GLY A 825 -22.75 43.96 2.20
N SER A 826 -22.45 45.19 1.78
CA SER A 826 -23.04 46.44 2.30
C SER A 826 -24.57 46.44 2.31
N ALA A 827 -25.21 45.85 1.29
CA ALA A 827 -26.65 45.63 1.23
C ALA A 827 -27.24 44.67 2.30
N ARG A 828 -26.43 44.20 3.27
CA ARG A 828 -26.81 43.34 4.40
C ARG A 828 -26.28 43.83 5.74
N GLU A 829 -25.61 44.98 5.81
CA GLU A 829 -25.29 45.62 7.09
C GLU A 829 -26.59 45.90 7.85
N GLY A 830 -26.69 45.44 9.11
CA GLY A 830 -27.91 45.54 9.93
C GLY A 830 -28.89 44.34 9.89
N VAL A 831 -28.78 43.41 8.93
CA VAL A 831 -29.72 42.26 8.84
C VAL A 831 -29.28 41.08 9.72
N ASN A 832 -29.77 40.98 10.96
CA ASN A 832 -29.62 39.73 11.72
C ASN A 832 -30.55 38.64 11.13
N TYR A 833 -29.98 37.51 10.75
CA TYR A 833 -30.68 36.36 10.17
C TYR A 833 -31.08 35.31 11.20
N ASP A 834 -30.29 35.12 12.26
CA ASP A 834 -30.55 34.05 13.24
C ASP A 834 -31.43 34.49 14.42
N GLY A 835 -31.45 35.79 14.74
CA GLY A 835 -32.21 36.42 15.82
C GLY A 835 -31.49 36.53 17.17
N ASP A 836 -30.16 36.46 17.25
CA ASP A 836 -29.37 36.64 18.49
C ASP A 836 -29.13 38.12 18.92
N ALA A 837 -29.68 39.07 18.17
CA ALA A 837 -29.47 40.53 18.27
C ALA A 837 -28.06 41.06 17.93
N ALA A 838 -27.10 40.21 17.58
CA ALA A 838 -25.83 40.63 17.00
C ALA A 838 -25.99 40.88 15.48
N THR A 839 -25.02 41.54 14.84
CA THR A 839 -24.91 41.55 13.37
C THR A 839 -23.48 41.20 13.01
N THR A 840 -23.25 39.91 12.76
CA THR A 840 -21.90 39.32 12.70
C THR A 840 -21.42 39.17 11.24
N THR A 841 -20.63 38.16 10.89
CA THR A 841 -20.30 37.89 9.49
C THR A 841 -21.39 37.01 8.86
N LEU A 842 -21.57 37.02 7.53
CA LEU A 842 -22.60 36.15 6.92
C LEU A 842 -22.34 34.65 7.20
N ALA A 843 -21.09 34.25 7.41
CA ALA A 843 -20.75 32.89 7.84
C ALA A 843 -21.26 32.59 9.27
N ALA A 844 -21.06 33.51 10.21
CA ALA A 844 -21.51 33.35 11.60
C ALA A 844 -23.05 33.36 11.70
N GLU A 845 -23.73 34.25 10.99
CA GLU A 845 -25.21 34.30 10.89
C GLU A 845 -25.82 32.97 10.38
N LEU A 846 -25.16 32.33 9.40
CA LEU A 846 -25.58 31.02 8.87
C LEU A 846 -25.30 29.89 9.87
N GLN A 847 -24.17 29.95 10.60
CA GLN A 847 -23.85 29.00 11.67
C GLN A 847 -24.84 29.10 12.84
N GLY A 848 -25.23 30.32 13.24
CA GLY A 848 -26.24 30.55 14.28
C GLY A 848 -27.62 30.01 13.89
N LEU A 849 -28.05 30.20 12.63
CA LEU A 849 -29.26 29.56 12.09
C LEU A 849 -29.18 28.03 12.13
N ALA A 850 -28.06 27.45 11.72
CA ALA A 850 -27.85 26.00 11.75
C ALA A 850 -27.85 25.45 13.19
N ALA A 851 -27.22 26.15 14.13
CA ALA A 851 -27.23 25.80 15.55
C ALA A 851 -28.64 25.86 16.15
N LYS A 852 -29.44 26.88 15.79
CA LYS A 852 -30.85 27.00 16.20
C LYS A 852 -31.70 25.85 15.65
N LEU A 853 -31.50 25.45 14.39
CA LEU A 853 -32.16 24.26 13.81
C LEU A 853 -31.76 22.97 14.55
N LEU A 854 -30.45 22.75 14.78
CA LEU A 854 -29.96 21.57 15.51
C LEU A 854 -30.48 21.52 16.96
N ALA A 855 -30.59 22.67 17.63
CA ALA A 855 -31.20 22.75 18.96
C ALA A 855 -32.67 22.32 18.94
N GLN A 856 -33.47 22.76 17.95
CA GLN A 856 -34.85 22.30 17.78
C GLN A 856 -34.94 20.80 17.47
N MET A 857 -34.03 20.27 16.65
CA MET A 857 -33.93 18.82 16.40
C MET A 857 -33.63 18.05 17.69
N LYS A 858 -32.73 18.55 18.55
CA LYS A 858 -32.42 17.93 19.86
C LYS A 858 -33.57 18.03 20.87
N VAL A 859 -34.45 19.04 20.78
CA VAL A 859 -35.68 19.08 21.60
C VAL A 859 -36.64 17.94 21.20
N LEU A 860 -36.74 17.62 19.91
CA LEU A 860 -37.58 16.54 19.40
C LEU A 860 -36.93 15.15 19.54
N ALA A 861 -35.60 15.09 19.50
CA ALA A 861 -34.80 13.87 19.65
C ALA A 861 -33.63 14.12 20.62
N PRO A 862 -33.84 14.01 21.96
CA PRO A 862 -32.81 14.34 22.96
C PRO A 862 -31.52 13.52 22.89
N THR A 863 -31.58 12.34 22.27
CA THR A 863 -30.43 11.46 22.02
C THR A 863 -29.67 11.76 20.73
N LEU A 864 -30.10 12.74 19.94
CA LEU A 864 -29.46 13.11 18.68
C LEU A 864 -28.07 13.72 18.93
N CYS A 865 -27.02 12.96 18.61
CA CYS A 865 -25.68 13.49 18.44
C CYS A 865 -25.50 14.02 17.01
N TYR A 866 -24.73 15.09 16.86
CA TYR A 866 -24.29 15.63 15.57
C TYR A 866 -22.91 16.22 15.77
N ASP A 867 -21.91 15.67 15.08
CA ASP A 867 -20.58 16.25 14.99
C ASP A 867 -20.52 17.20 13.79
N GLY A 868 -20.25 18.48 14.07
CA GLY A 868 -20.09 19.51 13.04
C GLY A 868 -18.68 19.62 12.47
N ASN A 869 -17.69 18.95 13.06
CA ASN A 869 -16.27 19.12 12.74
C ASN A 869 -15.78 18.22 11.61
N ALA A 870 -16.63 17.37 11.03
CA ALA A 870 -16.28 16.46 9.94
C ALA A 870 -15.93 17.15 8.59
N TYR A 871 -15.70 18.46 8.57
CA TYR A 871 -15.25 19.21 7.40
C TYR A 871 -14.21 20.27 7.75
N PRO A 872 -13.01 20.26 7.10
CA PRO A 872 -12.14 21.42 7.13
C PRO A 872 -12.82 22.53 6.33
N THR A 873 -13.23 23.61 7.01
CA THR A 873 -13.70 24.80 6.30
C THR A 873 -12.56 25.35 5.47
N SER A 874 -12.74 25.54 4.17
CA SER A 874 -11.70 26.03 3.23
C SER A 874 -11.39 27.54 3.40
N ALA A 875 -11.42 28.01 4.64
CA ALA A 875 -11.12 29.36 5.10
C ALA A 875 -10.44 29.38 6.48
N SER A 876 -10.29 28.25 7.17
CA SER A 876 -9.58 28.13 8.46
C SER A 876 -8.10 27.78 8.28
N ALA A 877 -7.41 28.47 7.36
CA ALA A 877 -5.96 28.59 7.43
C ALA A 877 -5.64 29.82 8.32
N GLY A 878 -5.31 29.57 9.59
CA GLY A 878 -4.94 30.63 10.54
C GLY A 878 -5.94 30.89 11.68
N ALA A 879 -6.18 29.89 12.53
CA ALA A 879 -6.67 30.11 13.89
C ALA A 879 -6.12 29.02 14.83
N VAL A 880 -4.92 29.26 15.37
CA VAL A 880 -4.33 28.39 16.41
C VAL A 880 -5.11 28.61 17.71
N ALA A 881 -6.08 27.75 17.99
CA ALA A 881 -6.65 27.61 19.33
C ALA A 881 -5.81 26.58 20.10
N SER A 882 -4.86 27.07 20.89
CA SER A 882 -4.04 26.22 21.76
C SER A 882 -4.91 25.52 22.81
N ALA A 883 -5.17 24.23 22.61
CA ALA A 883 -5.70 23.33 23.62
C ALA A 883 -4.88 22.03 23.58
N ALA A 884 -4.58 21.48 24.76
CA ALA A 884 -3.71 20.32 24.90
C ALA A 884 -4.24 19.07 24.16
N GLY A 885 -3.33 18.15 23.83
CA GLY A 885 -3.62 16.97 23.01
C GLY A 885 -4.72 16.05 23.55
N PRO A 886 -5.22 15.12 22.71
CA PRO A 886 -6.34 14.26 23.05
C PRO A 886 -5.99 13.34 24.23
N THR A 887 -6.51 13.69 25.41
CA THR A 887 -6.52 12.78 26.55
C THR A 887 -7.56 11.69 26.31
N ASN A 888 -7.21 10.44 26.61
CA ASN A 888 -8.10 9.29 26.46
C ASN A 888 -9.41 9.48 27.23
N TRP A 889 -10.56 9.36 26.54
CA TRP A 889 -11.88 9.25 27.18
C TRP A 889 -12.43 7.83 27.08
N SER A 890 -11.94 6.98 27.98
CA SER A 890 -12.59 5.70 28.30
C SER A 890 -13.87 5.97 29.12
N ALA A 891 -15.04 5.85 28.49
CA ALA A 891 -16.31 5.92 29.21
C ALA A 891 -16.58 4.61 29.98
N PRO A 892 -16.81 4.64 31.31
CA PRO A 892 -17.07 3.44 32.10
C PRO A 892 -18.49 2.90 31.86
N ARG A 893 -18.61 1.63 31.44
CA ARG A 893 -19.91 0.93 31.41
C ARG A 893 -20.27 0.44 32.81
N THR A 894 -21.27 1.05 33.43
CA THR A 894 -21.90 0.54 34.66
C THR A 894 -23.10 -0.34 34.32
N THR A 895 -22.87 -1.63 34.07
CA THR A 895 -23.95 -2.63 34.05
C THR A 895 -24.30 -3.06 35.47
N THR A 896 -25.56 -2.87 35.87
CA THR A 896 -26.05 -3.24 37.20
C THR A 896 -26.54 -4.69 37.24
N SER A 897 -25.93 -5.53 38.09
CA SER A 897 -26.66 -6.67 38.70
C SER A 897 -25.96 -7.24 39.96
N SER A 898 -26.62 -7.05 41.10
CA SER A 898 -26.69 -7.97 42.26
C SER A 898 -25.41 -8.54 42.92
N ALA A 899 -25.10 -7.98 44.10
CA ALA A 899 -25.24 -8.65 45.42
C ALA A 899 -23.99 -8.96 46.30
N ARG A 900 -24.14 -8.52 47.57
CA ARG A 900 -23.50 -8.96 48.84
C ARG A 900 -22.03 -8.60 49.15
N ARG A 901 -21.88 -7.60 50.04
CA ARG A 901 -21.33 -7.64 51.42
C ARG A 901 -20.11 -8.58 51.66
N THR A 902 -18.98 -8.15 52.25
CA THR A 902 -18.83 -7.39 53.52
C THR A 902 -17.45 -6.74 53.77
N ARG A 903 -17.45 -5.66 54.59
CA ARG A 903 -16.42 -5.20 55.57
C ARG A 903 -15.14 -4.44 55.13
N GLU A 904 -15.14 -3.17 55.55
CA GLU A 904 -14.07 -2.25 56.00
C GLU A 904 -13.00 -2.82 56.97
N PRO A 905 -11.89 -2.10 57.34
CA PRO A 905 -11.71 -0.61 57.33
C PRO A 905 -10.37 -0.04 56.75
N GLY A 906 -10.27 1.30 56.70
CA GLY A 906 -9.15 2.12 56.18
C GLY A 906 -7.96 2.33 57.16
N PRO A 907 -7.31 3.53 57.29
CA PRO A 907 -7.87 4.89 57.06
C PRO A 907 -6.93 5.98 56.44
N THR A 908 -7.51 7.15 56.09
CA THR A 908 -6.94 8.54 56.08
C THR A 908 -5.68 8.85 55.22
N THR A 909 -5.46 10.03 54.61
CA THR A 909 -5.92 11.45 54.69
C THR A 909 -5.92 12.05 53.25
N SER A 910 -6.45 13.21 52.84
CA SER A 910 -7.48 14.19 53.27
C SER A 910 -7.41 15.38 52.28
N ALA A 911 -8.51 16.12 52.07
CA ALA A 911 -8.62 17.48 51.48
C ALA A 911 -8.63 17.66 49.93
N THR A 912 -9.44 18.54 49.30
CA THR A 912 -10.77 19.13 49.63
C THR A 912 -11.35 19.94 48.43
N TRP A 913 -12.55 19.58 47.92
CA TRP A 913 -13.65 20.43 47.38
C TRP A 913 -13.41 21.44 46.21
N PRO A 914 -14.46 22.00 45.52
CA PRO A 914 -15.92 21.77 45.65
C PRO A 914 -16.68 21.40 44.36
N ASN A 915 -17.95 21.00 44.53
CA ASN A 915 -18.95 20.70 43.50
C ASN A 915 -19.53 21.95 42.79
N CYS A 916 -20.12 21.74 41.61
CA CYS A 916 -21.25 22.56 41.13
C CYS A 916 -22.47 21.67 40.81
N SER A 917 -23.61 22.00 41.41
CA SER A 917 -24.84 21.20 41.36
C SER A 917 -25.86 21.73 40.35
N THR A 918 -26.62 20.84 39.73
CA THR A 918 -27.83 21.16 38.97
C THR A 918 -28.97 21.63 39.88
N THR A 919 -29.70 22.66 39.47
CA THR A 919 -31.09 22.88 39.96
C THR A 919 -31.97 23.51 38.89
N ALA A 920 -33.08 22.84 38.60
CA ALA A 920 -34.27 23.45 38.03
C ALA A 920 -35.48 22.94 38.83
N SER A 921 -36.26 23.84 39.42
CA SER A 921 -37.53 23.51 40.06
C SER A 921 -38.59 24.54 39.69
N ARG A 922 -39.83 24.08 39.58
CA ARG A 922 -40.97 24.82 39.02
C ARG A 922 -41.67 25.64 40.09
N THR A 923 -42.34 26.71 39.69
CA THR A 923 -43.34 27.42 40.49
C THR A 923 -44.76 26.92 40.18
N SER A 924 -45.54 26.65 41.23
CA SER A 924 -47.01 26.58 41.18
C SER A 924 -47.57 26.99 42.54
N ALA A 925 -48.53 27.92 42.54
CA ALA A 925 -48.91 28.69 43.72
C ALA A 925 -49.88 27.97 44.69
N ALA A 926 -49.98 28.51 45.91
CA ALA A 926 -50.80 27.97 46.99
C ALA A 926 -52.04 28.81 47.33
N ARG A 927 -53.16 28.12 47.59
CA ARG A 927 -54.38 28.48 48.36
C ARG A 927 -55.42 27.37 48.08
N SER A 928 -56.37 27.01 48.94
CA SER A 928 -56.54 26.95 50.40
C SER A 928 -57.83 26.15 50.66
N PRO A 929 -58.06 25.54 51.83
CA PRO A 929 -59.19 24.62 52.02
C PRO A 929 -60.52 25.32 52.30
N GLY A 930 -61.61 24.70 51.87
CA GLY A 930 -63.00 25.14 52.05
C GLY A 930 -63.93 24.34 51.13
#